data_AF-A0A8B2HP53-F1
#
_entry.id   AF-A0A8B2HP53-F1
#
_cell.length_a   1.000
_cell.length_b   1.000
_cell.length_c   1.000
_cell.angle_alpha   90.00
_cell.angle_beta   90.00
_cell.angle_gamma   90.00
#
_symmetry.space_group_name_H-M   'P 1'
#
loop_
_entity.id
_entity.type
_entity.pdbx_description
1 polymer ?
#
loop_
_entity_poly.entity_id
_entity_poly.type
_entity_poly.pdbx_seq_one_letter_code
_entity_poly.pdbx_strand_id
1 'polypeptide(L)'
;MKLLLVFILALLGGTFSGFEVFGESTFFETVKFIQYLDENTALEEVRNGNLDIYYYRISSDRLESSDSREGLRIFDSTGGSYSILTNPAETEKFNPFSIKEVRFALNYLVDRKLIVNELMGGYGSPMISYYSPSDPEYLTIIEQLEKFNFRYNPTLAEEMISDALMSKDAKKINEKWMFNGKPIEITIFIRSDDPVRKSIGEILASELQNIGFEVKKEFGDLNKAFVIVYGSDPSDLKWNLYTEGWGRSAFVRYDSVGIGQMYSPWFSNMPGFNDPNYWNYKNEKIDELTQKIYTGTFESSEERSSLIQEAITEGINESVRIFLASKIDQYVVNEKINGIVNDFGAGVPSRFTPINAKGDKEELVIGVKQIYQGAWNPVMGLSDSYSRHIWGIISDPITFKHPFSGETFPVRASWNVETAGPTSKMNVPKDAMIWDPKNQEWVNVSPETQSISKVTFDFEFSKWHNGQMMDMNDILYSLYFTIEWGTQINENDKTFDTEFTPRAAQTVQTIKGINPIDEDTIEVYVDYWHFDEGEIADWAALWSTIPWEISAAMEEAVLDGKVSYSRSGATSKNVNWVSLIIPKDSKLIQEYLEEFKRTNYIPEVFQGFENNQEYFDSRYESSIKWIETNNHAVISNGPFFLKSYSPESRTIAVSSFNDSTYPFEVGHWSEFEAAKIPKISHIEMPKIINKNSDISIQVSTINADSILFFVSNSKGNVIASESTEVRSNTTEVHLQEDTINRLDVGANSLKIFAISSKVLKPDYYTTSFLVTESYEELPKANQDKVEFDTYDVYQIAWIIIPIIIITAIIIIKKIKSI
;
A
#
# COMPACT_ATOMS: atom_id res chain seq x y z
N MET A 1 -62.65 42.62 -24.40
CA MET A 1 -62.68 41.25 -23.82
C MET A 1 -61.66 40.26 -24.40
N LYS A 2 -60.70 40.67 -25.26
CA LYS A 2 -59.62 39.78 -25.76
C LYS A 2 -58.20 40.15 -25.31
N LEU A 3 -58.03 41.26 -24.58
CA LEU A 3 -56.72 41.67 -24.03
C LEU A 3 -56.53 41.28 -22.55
N LEU A 4 -57.59 40.89 -21.83
CA LEU A 4 -57.48 40.45 -20.43
C LEU A 4 -57.14 38.95 -20.29
N LEU A 5 -57.40 38.13 -21.31
CA LEU A 5 -57.05 36.70 -21.28
C LEU A 5 -55.57 36.43 -21.55
N VAL A 6 -54.88 37.33 -22.27
CA VAL A 6 -53.45 37.18 -22.59
C VAL A 6 -52.57 37.49 -21.38
N PHE A 7 -53.01 38.39 -20.50
CA PHE A 7 -52.29 38.69 -19.25
C PHE A 7 -52.49 37.61 -18.17
N ILE A 8 -53.61 36.89 -18.17
CA ILE A 8 -53.85 35.81 -17.20
C ILE A 8 -53.16 34.50 -17.62
N LEU A 9 -52.94 34.26 -18.92
CA LEU A 9 -52.11 33.14 -19.40
C LEU A 9 -50.59 33.39 -19.29
N ALA A 10 -50.14 34.65 -19.27
CA ALA A 10 -48.73 34.99 -19.03
C ALA A 10 -48.31 34.93 -17.55
N LEU A 11 -49.28 34.93 -16.62
CA LEU A 11 -49.05 34.86 -15.16
C LEU A 11 -49.17 33.44 -14.58
N LEU A 12 -49.45 32.43 -15.41
CA LEU A 12 -49.50 31.01 -15.02
C LEU A 12 -48.31 30.19 -15.56
N GLY A 13 -47.35 30.82 -16.24
CA GLY A 13 -46.18 30.18 -16.85
C GLY A 13 -44.84 30.59 -16.21
N GLY A 14 -44.79 30.71 -14.88
CA GLY A 14 -43.65 31.30 -14.18
C GLY A 14 -43.37 30.73 -12.80
N THR A 15 -43.43 29.41 -12.64
CA THR A 15 -42.67 28.69 -11.60
C THR A 15 -42.24 27.35 -12.18
N PHE A 16 -41.38 27.37 -13.20
CA PHE A 16 -40.35 26.36 -13.22
C PHE A 16 -39.35 26.81 -12.15
N SER A 17 -39.55 26.35 -10.92
CA SER A 17 -38.39 26.02 -10.10
C SER A 17 -37.50 25.21 -11.03
N GLY A 18 -36.32 25.73 -11.34
CA GLY A 18 -35.26 24.88 -11.86
C GLY A 18 -35.15 23.76 -10.84
N PHE A 19 -35.63 22.57 -11.20
CA PHE A 19 -34.96 21.38 -10.74
C PHE A 19 -33.57 21.54 -11.34
N GLU A 20 -32.63 22.07 -10.55
CA GLU A 20 -31.25 21.63 -10.70
C GLU A 20 -31.35 20.10 -10.67
N VAL A 21 -31.18 19.50 -11.83
CA VAL A 21 -30.90 18.08 -11.92
C VAL A 21 -29.51 17.97 -11.30
N PHE A 22 -29.49 17.76 -9.98
CA PHE A 22 -28.26 17.62 -9.23
C PHE A 22 -27.47 16.46 -9.81
N GLY A 23 -26.18 16.66 -10.04
CA GLY A 23 -25.29 15.61 -10.52
C GLY A 23 -25.18 14.52 -9.47
N GLU A 24 -25.28 13.26 -9.90
CA GLU A 24 -24.92 12.11 -9.07
C GLU A 24 -23.44 12.23 -8.66
N SER A 25 -23.05 11.74 -7.48
CA SER A 25 -21.65 11.68 -7.06
C SER A 25 -20.94 10.42 -7.60
N THR A 26 -21.70 9.38 -7.95
CA THR A 26 -21.21 8.07 -8.36
C THR A 26 -22.10 7.46 -9.43
N PHE A 27 -21.56 6.63 -10.32
CA PHE A 27 -22.35 5.97 -11.38
C PHE A 27 -23.25 4.83 -10.85
N PHE A 28 -22.88 4.21 -9.74
CA PHE A 28 -23.69 3.18 -9.07
C PHE A 28 -24.42 3.78 -7.86
N GLU A 29 -25.67 3.39 -7.64
CA GLU A 29 -26.45 3.80 -6.47
C GLU A 29 -26.04 3.03 -5.21
N THR A 30 -25.62 1.78 -5.38
CA THR A 30 -25.15 0.92 -4.28
C THR A 30 -23.91 0.12 -4.67
N VAL A 31 -23.07 -0.15 -3.67
CA VAL A 31 -21.98 -1.13 -3.79
C VAL A 31 -22.15 -2.18 -2.71
N LYS A 32 -22.16 -3.44 -3.12
CA LYS A 32 -22.32 -4.59 -2.22
C LYS A 32 -21.04 -5.40 -2.18
N PHE A 33 -20.43 -5.45 -1.01
CA PHE A 33 -19.30 -6.33 -0.70
C PHE A 33 -19.82 -7.65 -0.15
N ILE A 34 -19.40 -8.77 -0.75
CA ILE A 34 -19.83 -10.12 -0.36
C ILE A 34 -18.64 -11.06 -0.21
N GLN A 35 -18.64 -11.84 0.87
CA GLN A 35 -17.52 -12.72 1.15
C GLN A 35 -17.48 -13.98 0.27
N TYR A 36 -16.35 -14.19 -0.41
CA TYR A 36 -16.00 -15.40 -1.13
C TYR A 36 -14.63 -15.92 -0.68
N LEU A 37 -14.64 -17.07 0.00
CA LEU A 37 -13.42 -17.72 0.49
C LEU A 37 -12.69 -18.51 -0.60
N ASP A 38 -13.43 -19.11 -1.53
CA ASP A 38 -12.86 -19.88 -2.63
C ASP A 38 -12.71 -19.01 -3.89
N GLU A 39 -11.47 -18.87 -4.35
CA GLU A 39 -11.11 -18.02 -5.48
C GLU A 39 -11.64 -18.56 -6.81
N ASN A 40 -11.80 -19.88 -6.97
CA ASN A 40 -12.36 -20.48 -8.20
C ASN A 40 -13.83 -20.11 -8.34
N THR A 41 -14.58 -20.29 -7.26
CA THR A 41 -15.99 -19.92 -7.21
C THR A 41 -16.13 -18.43 -7.51
N ALA A 42 -15.34 -17.57 -6.86
CA ALA A 42 -15.36 -16.13 -7.12
C ALA A 42 -15.06 -15.78 -8.60
N LEU A 43 -14.05 -16.42 -9.20
CA LEU A 43 -13.71 -16.24 -10.62
C LEU A 43 -14.89 -16.58 -11.55
N GLU A 44 -15.56 -17.71 -11.33
CA GLU A 44 -16.72 -18.10 -12.14
C GLU A 44 -17.91 -17.17 -11.93
N GLU A 45 -18.15 -16.70 -10.70
CA GLU A 45 -19.20 -15.71 -10.42
C GLU A 45 -18.92 -14.37 -11.11
N VAL A 46 -17.66 -13.95 -11.19
CA VAL A 46 -17.25 -12.77 -11.98
C VAL A 46 -17.47 -13.02 -13.47
N ARG A 47 -17.06 -14.17 -13.98
CA ARG A 47 -17.25 -14.52 -15.41
C ARG A 47 -18.72 -14.51 -15.82
N ASN A 48 -19.58 -15.04 -14.96
CA ASN A 48 -21.03 -15.10 -15.21
C ASN A 48 -21.75 -13.77 -14.97
N GLY A 49 -21.08 -12.76 -14.38
CA GLY A 49 -21.63 -11.44 -14.09
C GLY A 49 -22.56 -11.39 -12.87
N ASN A 50 -22.47 -12.40 -11.99
CA ASN A 50 -23.10 -12.41 -10.67
C ASN A 50 -22.28 -11.56 -9.68
N LEU A 51 -20.96 -11.66 -9.77
CA LEU A 51 -20.03 -10.65 -9.27
C LEU A 51 -19.59 -9.77 -10.43
N ASP A 52 -19.40 -8.50 -10.16
CA ASP A 52 -18.87 -7.55 -11.13
C ASP A 52 -17.33 -7.48 -11.00
N ILE A 53 -16.82 -7.60 -9.78
CA ILE A 53 -15.39 -7.53 -9.46
C ILE A 53 -15.04 -8.52 -8.33
N TYR A 54 -13.81 -9.05 -8.31
CA TYR A 54 -13.25 -9.73 -7.13
C TYR A 54 -12.00 -9.02 -6.59
N TYR A 55 -12.06 -8.56 -5.33
CA TYR A 55 -11.00 -7.84 -4.62
C TYR A 55 -9.97 -8.76 -3.97
N TYR A 56 -9.67 -9.87 -4.63
CA TYR A 56 -8.57 -10.75 -4.25
C TYR A 56 -7.93 -11.32 -5.50
N ARG A 57 -6.64 -11.63 -5.38
CA ARG A 57 -5.83 -12.16 -6.47
C ARG A 57 -6.38 -13.49 -6.97
N ILE A 58 -6.35 -13.69 -8.28
CA ILE A 58 -6.59 -14.95 -8.95
C ILE A 58 -5.24 -15.53 -9.36
N SER A 59 -5.08 -16.83 -9.12
CA SER A 59 -3.88 -17.55 -9.53
C SER A 59 -3.74 -17.58 -11.05
N SER A 60 -2.52 -17.36 -11.53
CA SER A 60 -2.24 -17.14 -12.95
C SER A 60 -2.49 -18.35 -13.83
N ASP A 61 -2.31 -19.56 -13.30
CA ASP A 61 -2.62 -20.84 -13.94
C ASP A 61 -4.08 -20.93 -14.41
N ARG A 62 -4.97 -20.18 -13.78
CA ARG A 62 -6.40 -20.10 -14.12
C ARG A 62 -6.72 -19.08 -15.20
N LEU A 63 -5.73 -18.27 -15.61
CA LEU A 63 -5.87 -17.15 -16.53
C LEU A 63 -4.87 -17.27 -17.70
N GLU A 64 -4.32 -18.44 -18.00
CA GLU A 64 -3.27 -18.60 -19.01
C GLU A 64 -3.78 -18.57 -20.45
N SER A 65 -4.95 -19.18 -20.72
CA SER A 65 -5.47 -19.36 -22.07
C SER A 65 -6.47 -18.27 -22.46
N SER A 66 -6.63 -17.98 -23.75
CA SER A 66 -7.67 -17.06 -24.25
C SER A 66 -9.07 -17.43 -23.72
N ASP A 67 -9.38 -18.72 -23.70
CA ASP A 67 -10.69 -19.24 -23.30
C ASP A 67 -10.93 -19.03 -21.81
N SER A 68 -9.90 -19.18 -20.98
CA SER A 68 -10.00 -18.92 -19.53
C SER A 68 -10.26 -17.45 -19.20
N ARG A 69 -9.98 -16.53 -20.14
CA ARG A 69 -10.17 -15.08 -20.02
C ARG A 69 -11.48 -14.59 -20.65
N GLU A 70 -12.26 -15.46 -21.29
CA GLU A 70 -13.53 -15.07 -21.88
C GLU A 70 -14.47 -14.48 -20.82
N GLY A 71 -15.11 -13.34 -21.12
CA GLY A 71 -16.00 -12.64 -20.19
C GLY A 71 -15.29 -11.80 -19.12
N LEU A 72 -13.95 -11.76 -19.12
CA LEU A 72 -13.13 -11.15 -18.08
C LEU A 72 -12.18 -10.09 -18.61
N ARG A 73 -11.97 -9.04 -17.82
CA ARG A 73 -10.84 -8.12 -17.90
C ARG A 73 -9.91 -8.38 -16.72
N ILE A 74 -8.61 -8.42 -17.01
CA ILE A 74 -7.57 -8.77 -16.04
C ILE A 74 -6.69 -7.56 -15.82
N PHE A 75 -6.42 -7.28 -14.55
CA PHE A 75 -5.62 -6.15 -14.12
C PHE A 75 -4.51 -6.64 -13.21
N ASP A 76 -3.27 -6.31 -13.56
CA ASP A 76 -2.10 -6.69 -12.78
C ASP A 76 -1.69 -5.56 -11.83
N SER A 77 -1.33 -5.90 -10.60
CA SER A 77 -0.72 -5.00 -9.60
C SER A 77 0.59 -5.59 -9.07
N THR A 78 1.50 -4.71 -8.65
CA THR A 78 2.84 -5.10 -8.18
C THR A 78 3.11 -4.74 -6.72
N GLY A 79 2.09 -4.31 -5.96
CA GLY A 79 2.27 -3.89 -4.56
C GLY A 79 2.39 -5.03 -3.54
N GLY A 80 2.42 -6.29 -3.97
CA GLY A 80 2.49 -7.45 -3.07
C GLY A 80 3.90 -8.01 -2.88
N SER A 81 4.22 -8.55 -1.71
CA SER A 81 5.48 -9.29 -1.49
C SER A 81 5.37 -10.37 -0.41
N TYR A 82 6.39 -11.24 -0.34
CA TYR A 82 6.56 -12.26 0.71
C TYR A 82 7.89 -12.07 1.45
N SER A 83 7.88 -12.33 2.75
CA SER A 83 9.07 -12.34 3.60
C SER A 83 9.01 -13.46 4.66
N ILE A 84 10.15 -13.72 5.29
CA ILE A 84 10.24 -14.45 6.56
C ILE A 84 10.61 -13.46 7.66
N LEU A 85 9.80 -13.41 8.72
CA LEU A 85 10.19 -12.75 9.96
C LEU A 85 10.94 -13.74 10.83
N THR A 86 12.06 -13.31 11.39
CA THR A 86 12.82 -14.05 12.39
C THR A 86 12.59 -13.41 13.75
N ASN A 87 12.58 -14.22 14.81
CA ASN A 87 12.52 -13.76 16.18
C ASN A 87 13.95 -13.62 16.73
N PRO A 88 14.48 -12.40 16.91
CA PRO A 88 15.85 -12.18 17.39
C PRO A 88 15.98 -12.18 18.92
N ALA A 89 14.92 -12.45 19.69
CA ALA A 89 14.94 -12.32 21.15
C ALA A 89 16.01 -13.21 21.80
N GLU A 90 16.83 -12.60 22.67
CA GLU A 90 17.77 -13.30 23.53
C GLU A 90 17.08 -13.66 24.85
N THR A 91 17.03 -14.96 25.17
CA THR A 91 16.27 -15.48 26.32
C THR A 91 17.05 -16.60 27.01
N GLU A 92 16.57 -17.05 28.19
CA GLU A 92 17.15 -18.22 28.87
C GLU A 92 17.06 -19.51 28.05
N LYS A 93 15.98 -19.68 27.27
CA LYS A 93 15.88 -20.78 26.30
C LYS A 93 16.65 -20.35 25.05
N PHE A 94 17.65 -21.15 24.68
CA PHE A 94 18.49 -20.85 23.54
C PHE A 94 17.67 -20.68 22.26
N ASN A 95 17.78 -19.50 21.66
CA ASN A 95 17.18 -19.15 20.38
C ASN A 95 18.31 -18.96 19.36
N PRO A 96 18.44 -19.82 18.34
CA PRO A 96 19.53 -19.68 17.36
C PRO A 96 19.43 -18.39 16.55
N PHE A 97 18.24 -17.79 16.44
CA PHE A 97 18.00 -16.56 15.67
C PHE A 97 18.31 -15.28 16.44
N SER A 98 18.70 -15.35 17.71
CA SER A 98 19.33 -14.20 18.38
C SER A 98 20.71 -13.88 17.78
N ILE A 99 21.34 -14.86 17.10
CA ILE A 99 22.62 -14.72 16.43
C ILE A 99 22.41 -14.16 15.02
N LYS A 100 23.01 -13.00 14.74
CA LYS A 100 22.89 -12.31 13.44
C LYS A 100 23.35 -13.17 12.28
N GLU A 101 24.45 -13.91 12.44
CA GLU A 101 25.04 -14.76 11.41
C GLU A 101 24.10 -15.90 11.00
N VAL A 102 23.35 -16.47 11.96
CA VAL A 102 22.34 -17.50 11.69
C VAL A 102 21.18 -16.91 10.88
N ARG A 103 20.71 -15.71 11.23
CA ARG A 103 19.67 -15.01 10.45
C ARG A 103 20.16 -14.68 9.05
N PHE A 104 21.36 -14.12 8.92
CA PHE A 104 21.94 -13.73 7.64
C PHE A 104 22.14 -14.93 6.72
N ALA A 105 22.56 -16.08 7.25
CA ALA A 105 22.74 -17.33 6.50
C ALA A 105 21.45 -17.82 5.83
N LEU A 106 20.27 -17.52 6.40
CA LEU A 106 18.99 -17.86 5.79
C LEU A 106 18.80 -17.24 4.40
N ASN A 107 19.46 -16.12 4.08
CA ASN A 107 19.41 -15.53 2.73
C ASN A 107 19.97 -16.46 1.64
N TYR A 108 20.89 -17.36 2.00
CA TYR A 108 21.45 -18.40 1.13
C TYR A 108 20.65 -19.71 1.18
N LEU A 109 19.82 -19.90 2.22
CA LEU A 109 18.99 -21.09 2.39
C LEU A 109 17.64 -20.99 1.65
N VAL A 110 17.15 -19.78 1.40
CA VAL A 110 15.88 -19.59 0.67
C VAL A 110 16.10 -19.54 -0.85
N ASP A 111 15.46 -20.47 -1.57
CA ASP A 111 15.48 -20.45 -3.04
C ASP A 111 14.40 -19.52 -3.62
N ARG A 112 14.77 -18.25 -3.80
CA ARG A 112 13.89 -17.23 -4.38
C ARG A 112 13.48 -17.53 -5.82
N LYS A 113 14.30 -18.26 -6.60
CA LYS A 113 13.95 -18.64 -7.97
C LYS A 113 12.90 -19.73 -7.98
N LEU A 114 13.03 -20.74 -7.12
CA LEU A 114 11.99 -21.76 -6.92
C LEU A 114 10.68 -21.12 -6.49
N ILE A 115 10.72 -20.18 -5.53
CA ILE A 115 9.53 -19.46 -5.08
C ILE A 115 8.82 -18.77 -6.25
N VAL A 116 9.56 -17.99 -7.04
CA VAL A 116 8.96 -17.23 -8.16
C VAL A 116 8.51 -18.15 -9.29
N ASN A 117 9.35 -19.07 -9.74
CA ASN A 117 9.07 -19.86 -10.94
C ASN A 117 8.06 -20.98 -10.67
N GLU A 118 8.22 -21.70 -9.57
CA GLU A 118 7.43 -22.91 -9.29
C GLU A 118 6.21 -22.61 -8.41
N LEU A 119 6.38 -21.82 -7.33
CA LEU A 119 5.27 -21.56 -6.40
C LEU A 119 4.36 -20.42 -6.86
N MET A 120 4.89 -19.48 -7.65
CA MET A 120 4.15 -18.31 -8.16
C MET A 120 3.93 -18.37 -9.67
N GLY A 121 4.32 -19.45 -10.35
CA GLY A 121 4.11 -19.62 -11.79
C GLY A 121 4.78 -18.56 -12.67
N GLY A 122 5.83 -17.90 -12.18
CA GLY A 122 6.50 -16.78 -12.85
C GLY A 122 5.88 -15.40 -12.62
N TYR A 123 4.80 -15.28 -11.83
CA TYR A 123 4.09 -14.01 -11.58
C TYR A 123 4.68 -13.26 -10.39
N GLY A 124 5.94 -12.86 -10.52
CA GLY A 124 6.66 -12.12 -9.50
C GLY A 124 8.12 -11.89 -9.87
N SER A 125 8.90 -11.41 -8.92
CA SER A 125 10.34 -11.26 -9.08
C SER A 125 11.07 -11.54 -7.77
N PRO A 126 12.27 -12.16 -7.81
CA PRO A 126 13.08 -12.31 -6.61
C PRO A 126 13.36 -10.96 -5.96
N MET A 127 13.32 -10.93 -4.63
CA MET A 127 13.45 -9.70 -3.86
C MET A 127 14.26 -9.99 -2.60
N ILE A 128 15.19 -9.11 -2.24
CA ILE A 128 16.08 -9.28 -1.07
C ILE A 128 15.97 -8.13 -0.05
N SER A 129 15.25 -7.08 -0.40
CA SER A 129 15.02 -5.86 0.40
C SER A 129 13.55 -5.51 0.44
N TYR A 130 13.16 -4.48 1.20
CA TYR A 130 11.79 -3.99 1.25
C TYR A 130 11.28 -3.37 -0.06
N TYR A 131 12.13 -2.69 -0.83
CA TYR A 131 11.75 -2.20 -2.16
C TYR A 131 11.93 -3.28 -3.21
N SER A 132 10.87 -3.52 -3.96
CA SER A 132 10.79 -4.44 -5.09
C SER A 132 11.17 -3.76 -6.40
N PRO A 133 11.48 -4.50 -7.48
CA PRO A 133 11.78 -3.92 -8.79
C PRO A 133 10.71 -3.00 -9.39
N SER A 134 9.49 -3.04 -8.87
CA SER A 134 8.36 -2.22 -9.32
C SER A 134 8.14 -0.97 -8.47
N ASP A 135 8.87 -0.81 -7.36
CA ASP A 135 8.77 0.36 -6.50
C ASP A 135 9.67 1.49 -7.05
N PRO A 136 9.23 2.76 -7.00
CA PRO A 136 10.03 3.90 -7.46
C PRO A 136 11.44 3.96 -6.83
N GLU A 137 11.53 3.71 -5.53
CA GLU A 137 12.78 3.68 -4.76
C GLU A 137 13.79 2.61 -5.18
N TYR A 138 13.39 1.61 -5.97
CA TYR A 138 14.29 0.52 -6.36
C TYR A 138 15.53 1.00 -7.11
N LEU A 139 15.36 1.99 -8.01
CA LEU A 139 16.47 2.56 -8.76
C LEU A 139 17.51 3.23 -7.86
N THR A 140 17.08 3.76 -6.71
CA THR A 140 17.96 4.38 -5.72
C THR A 140 18.85 3.35 -5.01
N ILE A 141 18.43 2.09 -4.91
CA ILE A 141 19.12 1.08 -4.08
C ILE A 141 19.72 -0.08 -4.87
N ILE A 142 19.51 -0.15 -6.18
CA ILE A 142 19.90 -1.32 -6.99
C ILE A 142 21.38 -1.67 -6.86
N GLU A 143 22.27 -0.67 -6.82
CA GLU A 143 23.71 -0.90 -6.68
C GLU A 143 24.08 -1.55 -5.34
N GLN A 144 23.37 -1.22 -4.27
CA GLN A 144 23.54 -1.76 -2.93
C GLN A 144 23.08 -3.21 -2.91
N LEU A 145 21.95 -3.51 -3.56
CA LEU A 145 21.40 -4.85 -3.64
C LEU A 145 22.32 -5.82 -4.40
N GLU A 146 22.88 -5.38 -5.54
CA GLU A 146 23.77 -6.22 -6.36
C GLU A 146 25.06 -6.61 -5.62
N LYS A 147 25.52 -5.81 -4.65
CA LYS A 147 26.71 -6.13 -3.82
C LYS A 147 26.51 -7.36 -2.94
N PHE A 148 25.28 -7.66 -2.50
CA PHE A 148 25.01 -8.84 -1.68
C PHE A 148 25.15 -10.14 -2.49
N ASN A 149 24.84 -10.11 -3.79
CA ASN A 149 24.93 -11.25 -4.70
C ASN A 149 24.34 -12.56 -4.10
N PHE A 150 23.21 -12.45 -3.38
CA PHE A 150 22.57 -13.61 -2.78
C PHE A 150 22.14 -14.62 -3.84
N ARG A 151 22.54 -15.87 -3.65
CA ARG A 151 22.18 -17.02 -4.48
C ARG A 151 21.85 -18.18 -3.57
N TYR A 152 20.87 -18.99 -3.95
CA TYR A 152 20.57 -20.22 -3.22
C TYR A 152 21.82 -21.10 -3.16
N ASN A 153 22.31 -21.31 -1.95
CA ASN A 153 23.51 -22.07 -1.65
C ASN A 153 23.36 -22.68 -0.23
N PRO A 154 22.60 -23.80 -0.12
CA PRO A 154 22.31 -24.41 1.18
C PRO A 154 23.58 -24.92 1.89
N THR A 155 24.62 -25.31 1.15
CA THR A 155 25.91 -25.71 1.73
C THR A 155 26.60 -24.54 2.45
N LEU A 156 26.63 -23.36 1.83
CA LEU A 156 27.18 -22.16 2.47
C LEU A 156 26.33 -21.75 3.69
N ALA A 157 25.00 -21.82 3.57
CA ALA A 157 24.11 -21.53 4.69
C ALA A 157 24.38 -22.48 5.88
N GLU A 158 24.53 -23.79 5.62
CA GLU A 158 24.88 -24.77 6.66
C GLU A 158 26.24 -24.49 7.29
N GLU A 159 27.26 -24.12 6.51
CA GLU A 159 28.59 -23.76 7.02
C GLU A 159 28.50 -22.55 7.97
N MET A 160 27.86 -21.47 7.53
CA MET A 160 27.69 -20.26 8.34
C MET A 160 26.90 -20.51 9.63
N ILE A 161 25.81 -21.29 9.55
CA ILE A 161 25.01 -21.66 10.71
C ILE A 161 25.84 -22.52 11.67
N SER A 162 26.59 -23.50 11.13
CA SER A 162 27.41 -24.40 11.93
C SER A 162 28.48 -23.63 12.71
N ASP A 163 29.19 -22.74 12.05
CA ASP A 163 30.23 -21.89 12.67
C ASP A 163 29.64 -20.99 13.76
N ALA A 164 28.51 -20.34 13.48
CA ALA A 164 27.82 -19.49 14.44
C ALA A 164 27.35 -20.28 15.67
N LEU A 165 26.79 -21.47 15.49
CA LEU A 165 26.36 -22.34 16.58
C LEU A 165 27.53 -22.87 17.41
N MET A 166 28.61 -23.31 16.76
CA MET A 166 29.82 -23.77 17.46
C MET A 166 30.47 -22.67 18.28
N SER A 167 30.42 -21.41 17.82
CA SER A 167 30.91 -20.25 18.58
C SER A 167 30.13 -19.99 19.88
N LYS A 168 28.92 -20.54 19.98
CA LYS A 168 28.06 -20.51 21.18
C LYS A 168 28.04 -21.86 21.90
N ASP A 169 29.08 -22.68 21.79
CA ASP A 169 29.22 -23.98 22.46
C ASP A 169 28.14 -25.03 22.10
N ALA A 170 27.35 -24.80 21.05
CA ALA A 170 26.46 -25.83 20.51
C ALA A 170 27.26 -26.91 19.78
N LYS A 171 26.75 -28.14 19.78
CA LYS A 171 27.44 -29.32 19.20
C LYS A 171 26.49 -30.13 18.34
N LYS A 172 26.95 -30.55 17.17
CA LYS A 172 26.23 -31.51 16.32
C LYS A 172 26.51 -32.94 16.81
N ILE A 173 25.50 -33.61 17.35
CA ILE A 173 25.57 -34.99 17.87
C ILE A 173 24.49 -35.81 17.17
N ASN A 174 24.87 -36.93 16.54
CA ASN A 174 23.95 -37.77 15.76
C ASN A 174 23.14 -36.95 14.73
N GLU A 175 23.82 -36.14 13.93
CA GLU A 175 23.23 -35.25 12.91
C GLU A 175 22.32 -34.13 13.47
N LYS A 176 22.14 -34.03 14.80
CA LYS A 176 21.31 -33.00 15.44
C LYS A 176 22.11 -31.97 16.20
N TRP A 177 21.72 -30.71 16.11
CA TRP A 177 22.29 -29.63 16.89
C TRP A 177 21.78 -29.65 18.33
N MET A 178 22.72 -29.60 19.28
CA MET A 178 22.47 -29.66 20.70
C MET A 178 23.09 -28.44 21.39
N PHE A 179 22.35 -27.81 22.30
CA PHE A 179 22.84 -26.77 23.19
C PHE A 179 22.51 -27.15 24.63
N ASN A 180 23.50 -27.12 25.53
CA ASN A 180 23.36 -27.57 26.93
C ASN A 180 22.67 -28.94 27.10
N GLY A 181 22.99 -29.89 26.20
CA GLY A 181 22.46 -31.25 26.24
C GLY A 181 21.03 -31.42 25.74
N LYS A 182 20.39 -30.36 25.23
CA LYS A 182 19.04 -30.40 24.62
C LYS A 182 19.11 -30.11 23.11
N PRO A 183 18.26 -30.75 22.28
CA PRO A 183 18.13 -30.38 20.88
C PRO A 183 17.75 -28.91 20.72
N ILE A 184 18.31 -28.24 19.72
CA ILE A 184 17.91 -26.87 19.36
C ILE A 184 16.59 -26.94 18.59
N GLU A 185 15.52 -26.48 19.24
CA GLU A 185 14.16 -26.50 18.70
C GLU A 185 13.82 -25.17 18.02
N ILE A 186 13.22 -25.26 16.84
CA ILE A 186 12.75 -24.12 16.05
C ILE A 186 11.25 -24.29 15.79
N THR A 187 10.45 -23.31 16.18
CA THR A 187 9.02 -23.23 15.84
C THR A 187 8.82 -22.29 14.66
N ILE A 188 8.27 -22.81 13.56
CA ILE A 188 7.90 -22.01 12.37
C ILE A 188 6.39 -21.85 12.38
N PHE A 189 5.91 -20.61 12.51
CA PHE A 189 4.51 -20.28 12.27
C PHE A 189 4.26 -20.15 10.77
N ILE A 190 3.40 -21.01 10.24
CA ILE A 190 3.13 -21.13 8.80
C ILE A 190 1.68 -20.72 8.52
N ARG A 191 1.50 -19.72 7.67
CA ARG A 191 0.18 -19.29 7.18
C ARG A 191 -0.43 -20.34 6.27
N SER A 192 -1.45 -21.04 6.76
CA SER A 192 -2.07 -22.17 6.06
C SER A 192 -3.21 -21.78 5.13
N ASP A 193 -3.74 -20.57 5.28
CA ASP A 193 -4.79 -19.96 4.44
C ASP A 193 -4.24 -19.33 3.15
N ASP A 194 -2.93 -19.40 2.93
CA ASP A 194 -2.23 -18.95 1.73
C ASP A 194 -1.32 -20.07 1.20
N PRO A 195 -1.66 -20.70 0.06
CA PRO A 195 -0.94 -21.86 -0.46
C PRO A 195 0.57 -21.61 -0.68
N VAL A 196 0.94 -20.43 -1.18
CA VAL A 196 2.33 -20.10 -1.49
C VAL A 196 3.13 -19.97 -0.19
N ARG A 197 2.61 -19.25 0.80
CA ARG A 197 3.27 -19.11 2.11
C ARG A 197 3.33 -20.42 2.88
N LYS A 198 2.34 -21.29 2.70
CA LYS A 198 2.38 -22.66 3.25
C LYS A 198 3.55 -23.44 2.65
N SER A 199 3.68 -23.48 1.33
CA SER A 199 4.77 -24.18 0.64
C SER A 199 6.14 -23.62 1.00
N ILE A 200 6.30 -22.30 1.06
CA ILE A 200 7.54 -21.64 1.53
C ILE A 200 7.92 -22.14 2.93
N GLY A 201 6.97 -22.12 3.87
CA GLY A 201 7.22 -22.56 5.25
C GLY A 201 7.55 -24.04 5.37
N GLU A 202 6.91 -24.90 4.57
CA GLU A 202 7.19 -26.34 4.55
C GLU A 202 8.57 -26.66 3.96
N ILE A 203 8.97 -25.99 2.88
CA ILE A 203 10.31 -26.13 2.29
C ILE A 203 11.39 -25.69 3.28
N LEU A 204 11.23 -24.50 3.88
CA LEU A 204 12.19 -23.99 4.86
C LEU A 204 12.28 -24.89 6.10
N ALA A 205 11.15 -25.45 6.55
CA ALA A 205 11.15 -26.42 7.65
C ALA A 205 12.00 -27.66 7.31
N SER A 206 11.86 -28.20 6.09
CA SER A 206 12.64 -29.35 5.65
C SER A 206 14.13 -29.03 5.54
N GLU A 207 14.50 -27.86 5.01
CA GLU A 207 15.91 -27.42 4.93
C GLU A 207 16.55 -27.30 6.32
N LEU A 208 15.85 -26.69 7.29
CA LEU A 208 16.34 -26.57 8.66
C LEU A 208 16.43 -27.93 9.39
N GLN A 209 15.52 -28.87 9.10
CA GLN A 209 15.62 -30.24 9.60
C GLN A 209 16.86 -30.95 9.05
N ASN A 210 17.17 -30.77 7.76
CA ASN A 210 18.36 -31.36 7.13
C ASN A 210 19.67 -30.81 7.73
N ILE A 211 19.71 -29.52 8.09
CA ILE A 211 20.85 -28.90 8.78
C ILE A 211 21.05 -29.47 10.19
N GLY A 212 20.01 -30.06 10.79
CA GLY A 212 20.07 -30.77 12.07
C GLY A 212 19.25 -30.14 13.19
N PHE A 213 18.37 -29.18 12.91
CA PHE A 213 17.47 -28.61 13.92
C PHE A 213 16.24 -29.51 14.17
N GLU A 214 15.67 -29.40 15.37
CA GLU A 214 14.35 -29.97 15.65
C GLU A 214 13.26 -28.95 15.31
N VAL A 215 12.57 -29.14 14.19
CA VAL A 215 11.59 -28.17 13.70
C VAL A 215 10.15 -28.55 14.06
N LYS A 216 9.43 -27.62 14.70
CA LYS A 216 7.99 -27.65 14.93
C LYS A 216 7.28 -26.72 13.94
N LYS A 217 6.27 -27.25 13.24
CA LYS A 217 5.43 -26.48 12.31
C LYS A 217 4.12 -26.12 13.02
N GLU A 218 3.86 -24.83 13.17
CA GLU A 218 2.62 -24.31 13.74
C GLU A 218 1.78 -23.68 12.62
N PHE A 219 0.67 -24.33 12.25
CA PHE A 219 -0.21 -23.80 11.20
C PHE A 219 -1.25 -22.84 11.78
N GLY A 220 -1.57 -21.78 11.03
CA GLY A 220 -2.57 -20.80 11.43
C GLY A 220 -2.99 -19.85 10.32
N ASP A 221 -4.10 -19.15 10.56
CA ASP A 221 -4.57 -18.06 9.70
C ASP A 221 -3.99 -16.70 10.16
N LEU A 222 -4.45 -15.60 9.53
CA LEU A 222 -4.03 -14.26 9.91
C LEU A 222 -4.41 -13.89 11.35
N ASN A 223 -5.60 -14.31 11.82
CA ASN A 223 -6.08 -13.99 13.16
C ASN A 223 -5.19 -14.59 14.24
N LYS A 224 -4.84 -15.87 14.08
CA LYS A 224 -3.90 -16.55 14.98
C LYS A 224 -2.49 -15.96 14.89
N ALA A 225 -2.04 -15.56 13.70
CA ALA A 225 -0.76 -14.88 13.54
C ALA A 225 -0.71 -13.53 14.29
N PHE A 226 -1.77 -12.72 14.22
CA PHE A 226 -1.83 -11.48 14.99
C PHE A 226 -1.78 -11.70 16.51
N VAL A 227 -2.32 -12.81 17.02
CA VAL A 227 -2.24 -13.12 18.45
C VAL A 227 -0.86 -13.64 18.86
N ILE A 228 -0.29 -14.57 18.07
CA ILE A 228 0.94 -15.28 18.46
C ILE A 228 2.19 -14.52 18.05
N VAL A 229 2.24 -13.97 16.84
CA VAL A 229 3.45 -13.35 16.27
C VAL A 229 3.55 -11.88 16.69
N TYR A 230 2.48 -11.11 16.45
CA TYR A 230 2.50 -9.66 16.65
C TYR A 230 1.98 -9.21 18.02
N GLY A 231 1.04 -9.96 18.62
CA GLY A 231 0.38 -9.61 19.87
C GLY A 231 0.97 -10.27 21.12
N SER A 232 2.13 -10.92 21.01
CA SER A 232 2.81 -11.52 22.16
C SER A 232 4.28 -11.16 22.21
N ASP A 233 4.85 -11.16 23.41
CA ASP A 233 6.27 -10.87 23.61
C ASP A 233 7.15 -11.90 22.86
N PRO A 234 8.01 -11.48 21.92
CA PRO A 234 8.96 -12.36 21.25
C PRO A 234 9.84 -13.17 22.21
N SER A 235 10.10 -12.68 23.43
CA SER A 235 10.88 -13.39 24.45
C SER A 235 10.19 -14.66 24.98
N ASP A 236 8.88 -14.81 24.81
CA ASP A 236 8.13 -16.04 25.13
C ASP A 236 8.51 -17.22 24.20
N LEU A 237 9.19 -16.94 23.07
CA LEU A 237 9.58 -17.93 22.05
C LEU A 237 8.44 -18.86 21.60
N LYS A 238 7.20 -18.32 21.50
CA LYS A 238 6.06 -19.03 20.90
C LYS A 238 6.26 -19.30 19.40
N TRP A 239 7.15 -18.54 18.76
CA TRP A 239 7.56 -18.67 17.38
C TRP A 239 9.02 -18.24 17.23
N ASN A 240 9.72 -18.83 16.26
CA ASN A 240 11.08 -18.46 15.86
C ASN A 240 11.10 -17.85 14.46
N LEU A 241 10.28 -18.39 13.55
CA LEU A 241 10.13 -17.93 12.17
C LEU A 241 8.66 -17.78 11.81
N TYR A 242 8.33 -16.81 10.96
CA TYR A 242 6.96 -16.59 10.48
C TYR A 242 6.93 -16.31 8.96
N THR A 243 5.99 -16.95 8.24
CA THR A 243 5.77 -16.68 6.81
C THR A 243 4.85 -15.47 6.58
N GLU A 244 5.43 -14.36 6.17
CA GLU A 244 4.77 -13.07 5.98
C GLU A 244 4.31 -12.86 4.53
N GLY A 245 3.27 -12.05 4.37
CA GLY A 245 2.83 -11.53 3.07
C GLY A 245 2.34 -10.10 3.24
N TRP A 246 2.68 -9.25 2.29
CA TRP A 246 2.41 -7.81 2.32
C TRP A 246 1.63 -7.36 1.09
N GLY A 247 0.92 -6.25 1.24
CA GLY A 247 0.27 -5.53 0.16
C GLY A 247 0.32 -4.03 0.45
N ARG A 248 0.57 -3.22 -0.58
CA ARG A 248 0.48 -1.76 -0.51
C ARG A 248 -0.97 -1.30 -0.67
N SER A 249 -1.37 -0.26 0.05
CA SER A 249 -2.71 0.35 -0.05
C SER A 249 -2.78 1.50 -1.06
N ALA A 250 -1.63 1.96 -1.56
CA ALA A 250 -1.49 2.95 -2.62
C ALA A 250 -0.08 2.83 -3.24
N PHE A 251 0.09 3.38 -4.43
CA PHE A 251 1.41 3.57 -5.03
C PHE A 251 2.05 4.85 -4.46
N VAL A 252 3.32 4.79 -4.05
CA VAL A 252 4.01 5.88 -3.33
C VAL A 252 5.33 6.20 -4.02
N ARG A 253 5.57 7.47 -4.32
CA ARG A 253 6.79 7.96 -4.98
C ARG A 253 7.97 8.16 -4.04
N TYR A 254 7.70 8.72 -2.87
CA TYR A 254 8.71 9.02 -1.85
C TYR A 254 8.34 8.32 -0.55
N ASP A 255 8.71 7.04 -0.44
CA ASP A 255 8.36 6.27 0.74
C ASP A 255 9.22 6.70 1.95
N SER A 256 8.59 7.33 2.94
CA SER A 256 9.21 7.77 4.20
C SER A 256 8.97 6.82 5.37
N VAL A 257 8.06 5.84 5.21
CA VAL A 257 7.55 5.00 6.29
C VAL A 257 8.08 3.57 6.20
N GLY A 258 8.13 3.02 5.00
CA GLY A 258 8.28 1.59 4.77
C GLY A 258 9.56 1.00 5.32
N ILE A 259 10.70 1.70 5.26
CA ILE A 259 11.97 1.22 5.83
C ILE A 259 11.89 1.14 7.36
N GLY A 260 11.34 2.17 8.01
CA GLY A 260 11.12 2.19 9.46
C GLY A 260 10.19 1.05 9.88
N GLN A 261 9.07 0.90 9.19
CA GLN A 261 8.12 -0.19 9.41
C GLN A 261 8.74 -1.59 9.18
N MET A 262 9.74 -1.71 8.31
CA MET A 262 10.22 -3.03 7.88
C MET A 262 11.55 -3.47 8.51
N TYR A 263 12.29 -2.55 9.11
CA TYR A 263 13.59 -2.85 9.72
C TYR A 263 13.78 -2.29 11.14
N SER A 264 12.93 -1.37 11.60
CA SER A 264 13.11 -0.67 12.87
C SER A 264 12.01 -0.96 13.90
N PRO A 265 12.38 -1.31 15.15
CA PRO A 265 11.42 -1.54 16.24
C PRO A 265 10.55 -0.33 16.56
N TRP A 266 11.09 0.89 16.44
CA TRP A 266 10.41 2.11 16.89
C TRP A 266 9.12 2.44 16.13
N PHE A 267 8.97 1.95 14.89
CA PHE A 267 7.82 2.27 14.05
C PHE A 267 6.70 1.24 14.15
N SER A 268 6.87 0.05 13.53
CA SER A 268 5.90 -1.06 13.53
C SER A 268 6.41 -2.33 12.85
N ASN A 269 5.56 -3.37 12.82
CA ASN A 269 5.73 -4.67 12.16
C ASN A 269 6.98 -5.48 12.51
N MET A 270 7.96 -4.95 13.23
CA MET A 270 9.09 -5.70 13.77
C MET A 270 8.66 -6.60 14.93
N PRO A 271 9.46 -7.61 15.35
CA PRO A 271 9.13 -8.45 16.49
C PRO A 271 8.89 -7.59 17.74
N GLY A 272 7.72 -7.75 18.38
CA GLY A 272 7.24 -6.89 19.46
C GLY A 272 6.27 -5.79 19.02
N PHE A 273 6.05 -5.65 17.70
CA PHE A 273 5.13 -4.69 17.09
C PHE A 273 5.40 -3.26 17.60
N ASN A 274 4.38 -2.51 17.98
CA ASN A 274 4.50 -1.14 18.53
C ASN A 274 4.59 -1.10 20.05
N ASP A 275 4.73 -2.24 20.74
CA ASP A 275 4.80 -2.26 22.19
C ASP A 275 6.27 -2.15 22.66
N PRO A 276 6.70 -1.03 23.26
CA PRO A 276 8.08 -0.87 23.72
C PRO A 276 8.49 -1.89 24.77
N ASN A 277 7.54 -2.48 25.50
CA ASN A 277 7.82 -3.54 26.47
C ASN A 277 8.22 -4.86 25.79
N TYR A 278 7.90 -5.04 24.50
CA TYR A 278 8.18 -6.25 23.73
C TYR A 278 9.35 -6.08 22.74
N TRP A 279 10.03 -4.92 22.74
CA TRP A 279 11.18 -4.65 21.87
C TRP A 279 12.46 -5.33 22.38
N ASN A 280 12.55 -6.62 22.09
CA ASN A 280 13.70 -7.48 22.38
C ASN A 280 14.89 -7.28 21.42
N TYR A 281 14.65 -6.67 20.26
CA TYR A 281 15.68 -6.27 19.30
C TYR A 281 15.71 -4.76 19.18
N LYS A 282 16.92 -4.21 19.07
CA LYS A 282 17.20 -2.78 18.95
C LYS A 282 18.39 -2.58 18.02
N ASN A 283 18.34 -1.54 17.20
CA ASN A 283 19.47 -1.15 16.37
C ASN A 283 19.47 0.36 16.20
N GLU A 284 20.26 1.05 17.04
CA GLU A 284 20.33 2.51 17.09
C GLU A 284 20.67 3.12 15.71
N LYS A 285 21.56 2.49 14.94
CA LYS A 285 21.92 2.98 13.61
C LYS A 285 20.74 2.94 12.64
N ILE A 286 20.02 1.83 12.56
CA ILE A 286 18.85 1.72 11.67
C ILE A 286 17.74 2.67 12.15
N ASP A 287 17.55 2.77 13.46
CA ASP A 287 16.56 3.65 14.06
C ASP A 287 16.86 5.11 13.73
N GLU A 288 18.09 5.58 13.92
CA GLU A 288 18.52 6.94 13.54
C GLU A 288 18.34 7.23 12.04
N LEU A 289 18.76 6.30 11.18
CA LEU A 289 18.64 6.46 9.72
C LEU A 289 17.16 6.55 9.30
N THR A 290 16.32 5.65 9.80
CA THR A 290 14.90 5.60 9.43
C THR A 290 14.10 6.74 10.04
N GLN A 291 14.44 7.20 11.25
CA GLN A 291 13.85 8.40 11.85
C GLN A 291 14.19 9.65 11.07
N LYS A 292 15.44 9.81 10.58
CA LYS A 292 15.82 10.94 9.73
C LYS A 292 15.03 10.95 8.41
N ILE A 293 14.85 9.79 7.78
CA ILE A 293 14.05 9.65 6.56
C ILE A 293 12.58 10.02 6.85
N TYR A 294 12.01 9.48 7.93
CA TYR A 294 10.62 9.69 8.31
C TYR A 294 10.31 11.16 8.63
N THR A 295 11.18 11.81 9.41
CA THR A 295 10.99 13.18 9.91
C THR A 295 11.50 14.28 8.96
N GLY A 296 12.00 13.93 7.77
CA GLY A 296 12.52 14.94 6.83
C GLY A 296 13.85 15.56 7.27
N THR A 297 14.63 14.88 8.11
CA THR A 297 15.92 15.39 8.61
C THR A 297 17.04 15.07 7.60
N PHE A 298 17.01 15.76 6.46
CA PHE A 298 18.02 15.75 5.40
C PHE A 298 17.98 17.09 4.64
N GLU A 299 19.06 17.46 3.97
CA GLU A 299 19.22 18.76 3.30
C GLU A 299 19.01 18.69 1.78
N SER A 300 18.88 17.49 1.22
CA SER A 300 18.75 17.29 -0.23
C SER A 300 18.12 15.94 -0.59
N SER A 301 17.70 15.81 -1.86
CA SER A 301 17.23 14.53 -2.41
C SER A 301 18.34 13.47 -2.38
N GLU A 302 19.57 13.89 -2.67
CA GLU A 302 20.76 13.03 -2.67
C GLU A 302 21.10 12.51 -1.27
N GLU A 303 20.98 13.36 -0.25
CA GLU A 303 21.17 12.93 1.14
C GLU A 303 20.09 11.93 1.57
N ARG A 304 18.81 12.18 1.22
CA ARG A 304 17.72 11.20 1.44
C ARG A 304 18.05 9.86 0.78
N SER A 305 18.51 9.88 -0.47
CA SER A 305 18.93 8.67 -1.19
C SER A 305 20.06 7.93 -0.47
N SER A 306 21.08 8.64 0.05
CA SER A 306 22.16 8.03 0.84
C SER A 306 21.63 7.37 2.11
N LEU A 307 20.75 8.05 2.85
CA LEU A 307 20.12 7.50 4.06
C LEU A 307 19.35 6.21 3.76
N ILE A 308 18.57 6.19 2.68
CA ILE A 308 17.82 5.01 2.23
C ILE A 308 18.77 3.86 1.88
N GLN A 309 19.83 4.14 1.12
CA GLN A 309 20.82 3.14 0.71
C GLN A 309 21.52 2.51 1.93
N GLU A 310 21.89 3.31 2.92
CA GLU A 310 22.48 2.83 4.17
C GLU A 310 21.49 2.03 5.00
N ALA A 311 20.26 2.52 5.19
CA ALA A 311 19.25 1.85 5.99
C ALA A 311 18.85 0.49 5.40
N ILE A 312 18.71 0.40 4.07
CA ILE A 312 18.45 -0.87 3.37
C ILE A 312 19.61 -1.84 3.55
N THR A 313 20.85 -1.37 3.38
CA THR A 313 22.04 -2.20 3.55
C THR A 313 22.09 -2.78 4.97
N GLU A 314 21.85 -1.97 5.99
CA GLU A 314 21.85 -2.44 7.38
C GLU A 314 20.65 -3.34 7.70
N GLY A 315 19.46 -3.03 7.20
CA GLY A 315 18.28 -3.89 7.36
C GLY A 315 18.50 -5.29 6.78
N ILE A 316 19.11 -5.38 5.59
CA ILE A 316 19.49 -6.66 4.98
C ILE A 316 20.57 -7.36 5.82
N ASN A 317 21.61 -6.66 6.26
CA ASN A 317 22.66 -7.23 7.10
C ASN A 317 22.11 -7.81 8.41
N GLU A 318 21.16 -7.12 9.05
CA GLU A 318 20.53 -7.57 10.30
C GLU A 318 19.62 -8.78 10.10
N SER A 319 19.03 -8.91 8.91
CA SER A 319 18.23 -10.08 8.50
C SER A 319 17.14 -10.47 9.49
N VAL A 320 16.62 -9.51 10.27
CA VAL A 320 15.46 -9.75 11.14
C VAL A 320 14.24 -10.08 10.28
N ARG A 321 14.12 -9.40 9.13
CA ARG A 321 13.16 -9.70 8.07
C ARG A 321 13.91 -10.04 6.79
N ILE A 322 13.55 -11.16 6.18
CA ILE A 322 14.17 -11.68 4.95
C ILE A 322 13.13 -11.66 3.85
N PHE A 323 13.28 -10.75 2.89
CA PHE A 323 12.40 -10.67 1.72
C PHE A 323 12.69 -11.81 0.75
N LEU A 324 11.64 -12.31 0.09
CA LEU A 324 11.70 -13.50 -0.77
C LEU A 324 11.37 -13.16 -2.22
N ALA A 325 10.19 -12.59 -2.44
CA ALA A 325 9.67 -12.30 -3.76
C ALA A 325 8.66 -11.15 -3.72
N SER A 326 8.69 -10.29 -4.73
CA SER A 326 7.57 -9.42 -5.08
C SER A 326 6.58 -10.16 -5.97
N LYS A 327 5.32 -9.75 -5.93
CA LYS A 327 4.18 -10.44 -6.55
C LYS A 327 3.61 -9.61 -7.69
N ILE A 328 3.17 -10.29 -8.75
CA ILE A 328 2.26 -9.72 -9.75
C ILE A 328 0.87 -10.29 -9.44
N ASP A 329 0.07 -9.52 -8.71
CA ASP A 329 -1.29 -9.92 -8.34
C ASP A 329 -2.24 -9.63 -9.50
N GLN A 330 -3.01 -10.64 -9.93
CA GLN A 330 -4.00 -10.51 -10.99
C GLN A 330 -5.40 -10.39 -10.41
N TYR A 331 -6.09 -9.31 -10.74
CA TYR A 331 -7.48 -9.07 -10.37
C TYR A 331 -8.39 -9.25 -11.57
N VAL A 332 -9.59 -9.79 -11.33
CA VAL A 332 -10.58 -10.04 -12.37
C VAL A 332 -11.80 -9.15 -12.21
N VAL A 333 -12.25 -8.64 -13.35
CA VAL A 333 -13.43 -7.78 -13.48
C VAL A 333 -14.27 -8.32 -14.63
N ASN A 334 -15.60 -8.34 -14.49
CA ASN A 334 -16.48 -8.69 -15.58
C ASN A 334 -16.30 -7.70 -16.75
N GLU A 335 -16.27 -8.19 -17.99
CA GLU A 335 -16.04 -7.36 -19.18
C GLU A 335 -17.06 -6.22 -19.38
N LYS A 336 -18.26 -6.35 -18.79
CA LYS A 336 -19.34 -5.35 -18.91
C LYS A 336 -19.13 -4.12 -18.03
N ILE A 337 -18.30 -4.24 -17.00
CA ILE A 337 -17.96 -3.10 -16.15
C ILE A 337 -16.94 -2.26 -16.90
N ASN A 338 -16.96 -0.94 -16.73
CA ASN A 338 -15.95 -0.02 -17.23
C ASN A 338 -15.51 0.91 -16.09
N GLY A 339 -14.56 1.82 -16.35
CA GLY A 339 -14.15 2.82 -15.35
C GLY A 339 -13.29 2.30 -14.19
N ILE A 340 -12.64 1.14 -14.34
CA ILE A 340 -11.79 0.55 -13.30
C ILE A 340 -10.50 1.33 -13.16
N VAL A 341 -10.12 1.66 -11.93
CA VAL A 341 -8.85 2.31 -11.59
C VAL A 341 -7.88 1.28 -11.02
N ASN A 342 -6.86 0.94 -11.79
CA ASN A 342 -5.86 -0.05 -11.38
C ASN A 342 -4.59 0.63 -10.85
N ASP A 343 -4.63 1.05 -9.59
CA ASP A 343 -3.48 1.61 -8.86
C ASP A 343 -2.29 0.64 -8.89
N PHE A 344 -1.07 1.14 -9.13
CA PHE A 344 0.10 0.24 -9.28
C PHE A 344 0.53 -0.45 -7.98
N GLY A 345 0.17 0.11 -6.82
CA GLY A 345 0.35 -0.49 -5.51
C GLY A 345 -0.87 -1.29 -5.09
N ALA A 346 -2.04 -0.66 -4.97
CA ALA A 346 -3.26 -1.28 -4.44
C ALA A 346 -3.93 -2.25 -5.42
N GLY A 347 -3.76 -2.03 -6.73
CA GLY A 347 -4.49 -2.73 -7.79
C GLY A 347 -5.93 -2.24 -7.96
N VAL A 348 -6.78 -3.13 -8.46
CA VAL A 348 -8.23 -2.91 -8.60
C VAL A 348 -8.93 -2.53 -7.28
N PRO A 349 -8.54 -3.06 -6.11
CA PRO A 349 -9.06 -2.62 -4.80
C PRO A 349 -8.71 -1.18 -4.38
N SER A 350 -8.30 -0.32 -5.32
CA SER A 350 -8.16 1.12 -5.11
C SER A 350 -9.48 1.78 -4.70
N ARG A 351 -9.41 2.83 -3.87
CA ARG A 351 -10.58 3.63 -3.47
C ARG A 351 -11.34 4.21 -4.67
N PHE A 352 -10.63 4.54 -5.75
CA PHE A 352 -11.25 5.16 -6.91
C PHE A 352 -12.07 4.17 -7.76
N THR A 353 -11.84 2.86 -7.61
CA THR A 353 -12.56 1.86 -8.42
C THR A 353 -14.07 1.88 -8.17
N PRO A 354 -14.60 1.74 -6.94
CA PRO A 354 -16.05 1.78 -6.74
C PRO A 354 -16.66 3.16 -7.03
N ILE A 355 -15.88 4.23 -6.86
CA ILE A 355 -16.33 5.61 -7.09
C ILE A 355 -16.51 5.88 -8.59
N ASN A 356 -15.60 5.37 -9.42
CA ASN A 356 -15.56 5.66 -10.86
C ASN A 356 -16.09 4.52 -11.76
N ALA A 357 -16.22 3.30 -11.24
CA ALA A 357 -16.72 2.17 -12.03
C ALA A 357 -18.13 2.46 -12.56
N LYS A 358 -18.40 1.98 -13.79
CA LYS A 358 -19.68 2.17 -14.48
C LYS A 358 -20.16 0.87 -15.12
N GLY A 359 -21.47 0.68 -15.16
CA GLY A 359 -22.13 -0.48 -15.78
C GLY A 359 -23.62 -0.22 -15.97
N ASP A 360 -24.33 -1.19 -16.53
CA ASP A 360 -25.77 -1.06 -16.86
C ASP A 360 -26.72 -1.33 -15.67
N LYS A 361 -26.17 -1.67 -14.50
CA LYS A 361 -26.93 -2.01 -13.27
C LYS A 361 -26.87 -0.86 -12.27
N GLU A 362 -27.86 -0.77 -11.38
CA GLU A 362 -27.86 0.18 -10.25
C GLU A 362 -26.88 -0.21 -9.13
N GLU A 363 -26.65 -1.52 -8.93
CA GLU A 363 -25.77 -2.06 -7.88
C GLU A 363 -24.48 -2.65 -8.49
N LEU A 364 -23.33 -2.26 -7.92
CA LEU A 364 -22.03 -2.89 -8.16
C LEU A 364 -21.78 -3.98 -7.11
N VAL A 365 -21.55 -5.22 -7.55
CA VAL A 365 -21.32 -6.37 -6.66
C VAL A 365 -19.85 -6.76 -6.64
N ILE A 366 -19.20 -6.58 -5.49
CA ILE A 366 -17.77 -6.85 -5.30
C ILE A 366 -17.59 -8.04 -4.37
N GLY A 367 -16.95 -9.10 -4.85
CA GLY A 367 -16.51 -10.20 -4.01
C GLY A 367 -15.25 -9.83 -3.22
N VAL A 368 -15.19 -10.20 -1.95
CA VAL A 368 -14.04 -9.98 -1.05
C VAL A 368 -13.68 -11.27 -0.32
N LYS A 369 -12.40 -11.48 0.05
CA LYS A 369 -12.00 -12.67 0.82
C LYS A 369 -12.59 -12.67 2.24
N GLN A 370 -12.67 -11.49 2.85
CA GLN A 370 -13.30 -11.21 4.14
C GLN A 370 -14.02 -9.86 4.02
N ILE A 371 -15.12 -9.66 4.75
CA ILE A 371 -15.83 -8.37 4.77
C ILE A 371 -15.24 -7.38 5.81
N TYR A 372 -14.61 -7.87 6.87
CA TYR A 372 -13.84 -7.09 7.85
C TYR A 372 -13.00 -8.03 8.72
N GLN A 373 -11.97 -7.52 9.40
CA GLN A 373 -11.24 -8.26 10.45
C GLN A 373 -10.85 -7.37 11.64
N GLY A 374 -10.53 -6.11 11.38
CA GLY A 374 -10.26 -5.09 12.39
C GLY A 374 -11.53 -4.38 12.87
N ALA A 375 -11.39 -3.60 13.94
CA ALA A 375 -12.45 -2.73 14.41
C ALA A 375 -12.62 -1.51 13.48
N TRP A 376 -13.84 -1.02 13.33
CA TRP A 376 -14.13 0.18 12.53
C TRP A 376 -14.04 1.44 13.40
N ASN A 377 -12.81 1.84 13.72
CA ASN A 377 -12.50 3.15 14.28
C ASN A 377 -11.26 3.74 13.59
N PRO A 378 -11.20 5.06 13.32
CA PRO A 378 -10.10 5.65 12.54
C PRO A 378 -8.81 5.89 13.35
N VAL A 379 -8.83 5.75 14.68
CA VAL A 379 -7.66 6.05 15.54
C VAL A 379 -6.62 4.92 15.48
N MET A 380 -7.00 3.70 15.89
CA MET A 380 -6.15 2.51 15.81
C MET A 380 -6.95 1.26 15.41
N GLY A 381 -8.10 1.48 14.77
CA GLY A 381 -8.86 0.47 14.04
C GLY A 381 -8.42 0.38 12.58
N LEU A 382 -9.31 -0.17 11.75
CA LEU A 382 -9.15 -0.32 10.29
C LEU A 382 -7.78 -0.92 9.93
N SER A 383 -7.29 -1.87 10.73
CA SER A 383 -5.92 -2.37 10.62
C SER A 383 -5.74 -3.34 9.44
N ASP A 384 -6.83 -3.87 8.89
CA ASP A 384 -6.85 -4.84 7.80
C ASP A 384 -7.23 -4.21 6.45
N SER A 385 -6.77 -4.80 5.34
CA SER A 385 -7.06 -4.31 4.00
C SER A 385 -8.56 -4.36 3.65
N TYR A 386 -9.31 -5.33 4.17
CA TYR A 386 -10.71 -5.51 3.81
C TYR A 386 -11.57 -4.36 4.33
N SER A 387 -11.42 -4.00 5.60
CA SER A 387 -12.10 -2.86 6.20
C SER A 387 -11.66 -1.55 5.53
N ARG A 388 -10.36 -1.38 5.21
CA ARG A 388 -9.84 -0.19 4.53
C ARG A 388 -10.41 0.01 3.12
N HIS A 389 -10.61 -1.04 2.34
CA HIS A 389 -11.19 -0.92 0.99
C HIS A 389 -12.60 -0.32 1.04
N ILE A 390 -13.40 -0.71 2.04
CA ILE A 390 -14.76 -0.19 2.20
C ILE A 390 -14.73 1.20 2.84
N TRP A 391 -13.88 1.41 3.86
CA TRP A 391 -13.73 2.72 4.50
C TRP A 391 -13.28 3.80 3.52
N GLY A 392 -12.36 3.48 2.60
CA GLY A 392 -11.78 4.44 1.65
C GLY A 392 -12.77 5.04 0.64
N ILE A 393 -13.96 4.47 0.51
CA ILE A 393 -15.07 5.03 -0.28
C ILE A 393 -16.18 5.65 0.59
N ILE A 394 -16.16 5.36 1.90
CA ILE A 394 -17.04 5.99 2.89
C ILE A 394 -16.45 7.31 3.37
N SER A 395 -15.12 7.41 3.42
CA SER A 395 -14.40 8.57 3.92
C SER A 395 -13.46 9.14 2.87
N ASP A 396 -13.56 10.45 2.66
CA ASP A 396 -12.59 11.20 1.87
C ASP A 396 -11.46 11.72 2.76
N PRO A 397 -10.20 11.47 2.39
CA PRO A 397 -9.04 12.11 3.02
C PRO A 397 -8.87 13.54 2.48
N ILE A 398 -8.02 14.33 3.14
CA ILE A 398 -7.59 15.65 2.66
C ILE A 398 -6.65 15.54 1.45
N THR A 399 -5.71 14.59 1.50
CA THR A 399 -4.72 14.30 0.46
C THR A 399 -4.77 12.82 0.09
N PHE A 400 -4.28 12.46 -1.09
CA PHE A 400 -4.07 11.05 -1.44
C PHE A 400 -2.84 10.88 -2.35
N LYS A 401 -2.38 9.64 -2.53
CA LYS A 401 -1.28 9.34 -3.45
C LYS A 401 -1.83 9.01 -4.84
N HIS A 402 -1.26 9.63 -5.87
CA HIS A 402 -1.71 9.44 -7.25
C HIS A 402 -1.50 7.97 -7.65
N PRO A 403 -2.49 7.29 -8.25
CA PRO A 403 -2.41 5.84 -8.54
C PRO A 403 -1.25 5.36 -9.43
N PHE A 404 -0.56 6.27 -10.12
CA PHE A 404 0.41 5.98 -11.18
C PHE A 404 1.72 6.75 -11.01
N SER A 405 1.70 8.01 -10.53
CA SER A 405 2.91 8.74 -10.19
C SER A 405 3.35 8.52 -8.75
N GLY A 406 2.43 8.17 -7.85
CA GLY A 406 2.67 8.02 -6.41
C GLY A 406 2.92 9.33 -5.66
N GLU A 407 2.73 10.49 -6.32
CA GLU A 407 2.84 11.81 -5.73
C GLU A 407 1.62 12.15 -4.87
N THR A 408 1.79 12.95 -3.83
CA THR A 408 0.67 13.53 -3.09
C THR A 408 -0.10 14.50 -3.99
N PHE A 409 -1.42 14.36 -4.03
CA PHE A 409 -2.31 15.29 -4.72
C PHE A 409 -3.56 15.62 -3.87
N PRO A 410 -4.19 16.79 -4.10
CA PRO A 410 -5.31 17.25 -3.30
C PRO A 410 -6.57 16.44 -3.51
N VAL A 411 -7.29 16.21 -2.42
CA VAL A 411 -8.66 15.68 -2.44
C VAL A 411 -9.57 16.70 -1.79
N ARG A 412 -9.62 16.81 -0.45
CA ARG A 412 -10.56 17.70 0.26
C ARG A 412 -9.99 19.04 0.70
N ALA A 413 -8.80 19.39 0.21
CA ALA A 413 -8.26 20.72 0.38
C ALA A 413 -7.32 21.06 -0.78
N SER A 414 -7.30 22.34 -1.17
CA SER A 414 -6.16 22.89 -1.88
C SER A 414 -5.11 23.37 -0.87
N TRP A 415 -3.85 23.51 -1.30
CA TRP A 415 -2.80 23.99 -0.43
C TRP A 415 -1.79 24.88 -1.13
N ASN A 416 -1.13 25.70 -0.32
CA ASN A 416 0.06 26.45 -0.69
C ASN A 416 1.16 26.23 0.35
N VAL A 417 2.35 25.83 -0.09
CA VAL A 417 3.50 25.58 0.77
C VAL A 417 4.47 26.76 0.73
N GLU A 418 4.86 27.25 1.90
CA GLU A 418 5.97 28.18 2.07
C GLU A 418 7.02 27.51 2.96
N THR A 419 8.28 27.44 2.52
CA THR A 419 9.34 26.80 3.30
C THR A 419 10.61 27.65 3.33
N ALA A 420 11.30 27.64 4.47
CA ALA A 420 12.61 28.26 4.63
C ALA A 420 13.74 27.37 4.09
N GLY A 421 13.42 26.17 3.60
CA GLY A 421 14.41 25.17 3.20
C GLY A 421 14.93 24.37 4.40
N PRO A 422 15.85 23.42 4.18
CA PRO A 422 16.20 22.42 5.19
C PRO A 422 16.99 22.96 6.38
N THR A 423 17.66 24.11 6.24
CA THR A 423 18.60 24.63 7.27
C THR A 423 18.14 25.92 7.94
N SER A 424 17.10 26.57 7.41
CA SER A 424 16.62 27.85 7.90
C SER A 424 15.22 27.72 8.49
N LYS A 425 14.78 28.74 9.22
CA LYS A 425 13.44 28.80 9.80
C LYS A 425 12.78 30.14 9.52
N MET A 426 11.46 30.16 9.58
CA MET A 426 10.62 31.35 9.52
C MET A 426 9.88 31.57 10.83
N ASN A 427 9.59 32.83 11.14
CA ASN A 427 8.87 33.16 12.38
C ASN A 427 7.41 32.74 12.27
N VAL A 428 6.89 32.13 13.32
CA VAL A 428 5.46 31.82 13.45
C VAL A 428 4.75 33.07 13.97
N PRO A 429 3.58 33.46 13.42
CA PRO A 429 2.80 34.58 13.93
C PRO A 429 2.42 34.40 15.40
N LYS A 430 2.42 35.51 16.16
CA LYS A 430 2.13 35.52 17.62
C LYS A 430 0.67 35.20 17.97
N ASP A 431 -0.21 35.28 16.99
CA ASP A 431 -1.63 34.93 17.03
C ASP A 431 -1.88 33.46 16.69
N ALA A 432 -0.87 32.75 16.17
CA ALA A 432 -0.96 31.30 16.05
C ALA A 432 -1.10 30.65 17.44
N MET A 433 -1.85 29.56 17.50
CA MET A 433 -2.18 28.84 18.72
C MET A 433 -1.80 27.36 18.65
N ILE A 434 -1.68 26.74 19.81
CA ILE A 434 -1.42 25.31 19.99
C ILE A 434 -2.15 24.82 21.24
N TRP A 435 -2.57 23.55 21.25
CA TRP A 435 -3.19 22.94 22.42
C TRP A 435 -2.14 22.69 23.51
N ASP A 436 -2.40 23.12 24.74
CA ASP A 436 -1.61 22.79 25.92
C ASP A 436 -2.29 21.64 26.68
N PRO A 437 -1.85 20.38 26.52
CA PRO A 437 -2.47 19.23 27.18
C PRO A 437 -2.32 19.28 28.71
N LYS A 438 -1.37 20.07 29.24
CA LYS A 438 -1.23 20.19 30.70
C LYS A 438 -2.30 21.08 31.32
N ASN A 439 -2.62 22.18 30.66
CA ASN A 439 -3.59 23.16 31.15
C ASN A 439 -4.99 22.96 30.55
N GLN A 440 -5.13 22.07 29.56
CA GLN A 440 -6.36 21.79 28.82
C GLN A 440 -6.96 23.06 28.19
N GLU A 441 -6.12 23.84 27.51
CA GLU A 441 -6.55 25.06 26.82
C GLU A 441 -5.73 25.34 25.56
N TRP A 442 -6.31 26.11 24.63
CA TRP A 442 -5.55 26.69 23.52
C TRP A 442 -4.73 27.87 24.01
N VAL A 443 -3.42 27.84 23.76
CA VAL A 443 -2.50 28.92 24.11
C VAL A 443 -1.86 29.48 22.85
N ASN A 444 -1.60 30.79 22.85
CA ASN A 444 -0.78 31.40 21.80
C ASN A 444 0.64 30.84 21.86
N VAL A 445 1.23 30.63 20.69
CA VAL A 445 2.64 30.25 20.59
C VAL A 445 3.54 31.35 21.14
N SER A 446 4.73 30.97 21.63
CA SER A 446 5.74 31.94 22.04
C SER A 446 6.10 32.89 20.89
N PRO A 447 6.30 34.21 21.12
CA PRO A 447 6.71 35.15 20.08
C PRO A 447 8.03 34.81 19.36
N GLU A 448 8.86 33.96 19.97
CA GLU A 448 10.14 33.50 19.43
C GLU A 448 10.01 32.14 18.70
N THR A 449 8.78 31.59 18.58
CA THR A 449 8.55 30.32 17.89
C THR A 449 8.87 30.46 16.40
N GLN A 450 9.60 29.49 15.88
CA GLN A 450 9.94 29.40 14.47
C GLN A 450 9.59 28.01 13.93
N SER A 451 9.25 27.94 12.64
CA SER A 451 8.99 26.70 11.91
C SER A 451 9.87 26.61 10.66
N ILE A 452 10.01 25.40 10.11
CA ILE A 452 10.72 25.19 8.84
C ILE A 452 9.80 25.48 7.65
N SER A 453 8.56 25.00 7.74
CA SER A 453 7.54 25.17 6.70
C SER A 453 6.23 25.68 7.28
N LYS A 454 5.44 26.30 6.42
CA LYS A 454 4.05 26.70 6.62
C LYS A 454 3.23 26.13 5.45
N VAL A 455 2.09 25.53 5.76
CA VAL A 455 1.13 25.10 4.75
C VAL A 455 -0.19 25.81 5.01
N THR A 456 -0.69 26.53 4.01
CA THR A 456 -2.03 27.10 4.05
C THR A 456 -2.96 26.14 3.35
N PHE A 457 -3.92 25.57 4.07
CA PHE A 457 -4.98 24.72 3.53
C PHE A 457 -6.27 25.52 3.38
N ASP A 458 -6.94 25.30 2.26
CA ASP A 458 -8.29 25.80 1.96
C ASP A 458 -9.19 24.56 1.75
N PHE A 459 -10.12 24.34 2.68
CA PHE A 459 -10.88 23.10 2.82
C PHE A 459 -12.17 23.09 1.98
N GLU A 460 -12.41 21.96 1.30
CA GLU A 460 -13.69 21.69 0.64
C GLU A 460 -14.65 20.97 1.60
N PHE A 461 -15.25 21.73 2.52
CA PHE A 461 -16.24 21.22 3.46
C PHE A 461 -17.56 20.81 2.77
N SER A 462 -18.13 19.71 3.25
CA SER A 462 -19.43 19.19 2.82
C SER A 462 -20.23 18.75 4.04
N LYS A 463 -21.47 18.29 3.84
CA LYS A 463 -22.17 17.58 4.92
C LYS A 463 -21.52 16.24 5.22
N TRP A 464 -21.46 15.92 6.50
CA TRP A 464 -21.33 14.56 7.01
C TRP A 464 -22.55 13.72 6.60
N HIS A 465 -22.44 12.39 6.59
CA HIS A 465 -23.54 11.49 6.24
C HIS A 465 -24.79 11.65 7.15
N ASN A 466 -24.62 12.15 8.38
CA ASN A 466 -25.73 12.46 9.29
C ASN A 466 -26.46 13.78 8.96
N GLY A 467 -26.00 14.50 7.92
CA GLY A 467 -26.59 15.75 7.43
C GLY A 467 -26.06 17.03 8.07
N GLN A 468 -25.13 16.95 9.04
CA GLN A 468 -24.48 18.11 9.63
C GLN A 468 -23.38 18.65 8.71
N MET A 469 -23.26 19.96 8.58
CA MET A 469 -22.18 20.58 7.80
C MET A 469 -20.85 20.42 8.53
N MET A 470 -19.78 20.07 7.80
CA MET A 470 -18.40 20.15 8.30
C MET A 470 -18.02 21.61 8.56
N ASP A 471 -17.17 21.83 9.56
CA ASP A 471 -16.65 23.16 9.90
C ASP A 471 -15.27 23.07 10.56
N MET A 472 -14.71 24.23 10.91
CA MET A 472 -13.40 24.33 11.56
C MET A 472 -13.33 23.61 12.93
N ASN A 473 -14.46 23.39 13.63
CA ASN A 473 -14.44 22.64 14.90
C ASN A 473 -14.08 21.17 14.68
N ASP A 474 -14.47 20.58 13.54
CA ASP A 474 -14.07 19.22 13.16
C ASP A 474 -12.54 19.11 12.99
N ILE A 475 -11.89 20.16 12.44
CA ILE A 475 -10.43 20.23 12.25
C ILE A 475 -9.72 20.49 13.58
N LEU A 476 -10.20 21.46 14.37
CA LEU A 476 -9.61 21.78 15.68
C LEU A 476 -9.68 20.61 16.65
N TYR A 477 -10.78 19.85 16.65
CA TYR A 477 -10.89 18.63 17.46
C TYR A 477 -9.88 17.57 17.02
N SER A 478 -9.66 17.38 15.71
CA SER A 478 -8.65 16.43 15.19
C SER A 478 -7.24 16.80 15.65
N LEU A 479 -6.89 18.09 15.60
CA LEU A 479 -5.60 18.58 16.09
C LEU A 479 -5.47 18.42 17.61
N TYR A 480 -6.49 18.82 18.38
CA TYR A 480 -6.57 18.59 19.82
C TYR A 480 -6.30 17.14 20.15
N PHE A 481 -7.06 16.22 19.55
CA PHE A 481 -6.96 14.79 19.81
C PHE A 481 -5.55 14.28 19.53
N THR A 482 -4.95 14.71 18.42
CA THR A 482 -3.58 14.34 18.04
C THR A 482 -2.55 14.81 19.07
N ILE A 483 -2.66 16.05 19.56
CA ILE A 483 -1.74 16.60 20.56
C ILE A 483 -1.94 15.95 21.93
N GLU A 484 -3.19 15.83 22.36
CA GLU A 484 -3.58 15.25 23.65
C GLU A 484 -3.11 13.78 23.74
N TRP A 485 -3.53 12.94 22.79
CA TRP A 485 -3.19 11.52 22.78
C TRP A 485 -1.77 11.21 22.29
N GLY A 486 -1.08 12.21 21.72
CA GLY A 486 0.32 12.13 21.33
C GLY A 486 1.29 12.62 22.41
N THR A 487 0.79 13.22 23.50
CA THR A 487 1.63 13.79 24.57
C THR A 487 1.38 13.07 25.88
N GLN A 488 2.36 12.31 26.36
CA GLN A 488 2.27 11.72 27.69
C GLN A 488 2.78 12.72 28.74
N ILE A 489 1.87 13.33 29.50
CA ILE A 489 2.22 14.34 30.52
C ILE A 489 2.94 13.69 31.71
N ASN A 490 2.48 12.51 32.11
CA ASN A 490 3.06 11.72 33.21
C ASN A 490 2.65 10.24 33.13
N GLU A 491 3.13 9.42 34.07
CA GLU A 491 2.86 7.97 34.09
C GLU A 491 1.38 7.60 34.33
N ASN A 492 0.58 8.49 34.93
CA ASN A 492 -0.85 8.26 35.21
C ASN A 492 -1.78 8.93 34.19
N ASP A 493 -1.21 9.39 33.07
CA ASP A 493 -1.98 10.02 32.01
C ASP A 493 -2.98 9.03 31.40
N LYS A 494 -4.24 9.46 31.28
CA LYS A 494 -5.32 8.60 30.76
C LYS A 494 -5.43 8.66 29.25
N THR A 495 -4.91 9.71 28.62
CA THR A 495 -4.90 9.91 27.15
C THR A 495 -3.70 9.20 26.52
N PHE A 496 -3.51 7.93 26.89
CA PHE A 496 -2.43 7.09 26.39
C PHE A 496 -2.96 5.79 25.77
N ASP A 497 -2.56 5.54 24.53
CA ASP A 497 -2.77 4.28 23.82
C ASP A 497 -1.44 3.72 23.32
N THR A 498 -1.19 2.45 23.61
CA THR A 498 0.09 1.79 23.36
C THR A 498 0.51 1.75 21.90
N GLU A 499 -0.45 1.80 20.96
CA GLU A 499 -0.14 1.78 19.52
C GLU A 499 -0.24 3.17 18.89
N PHE A 500 -1.17 4.03 19.34
CA PHE A 500 -1.40 5.37 18.80
C PHE A 500 -0.36 6.38 19.28
N THR A 501 -0.15 6.48 20.60
CA THR A 501 0.63 7.57 21.21
C THR A 501 2.05 7.66 20.64
N PRO A 502 2.82 6.56 20.48
CA PRO A 502 4.16 6.65 19.90
C PRO A 502 4.20 7.20 18.47
N ARG A 503 3.15 6.97 17.67
CA ARG A 503 3.03 7.48 16.29
C ARG A 503 2.65 8.96 16.31
N ALA A 504 1.61 9.32 17.05
CA ALA A 504 1.16 10.70 17.17
C ALA A 504 2.25 11.62 17.73
N ALA A 505 3.05 11.15 18.70
CA ALA A 505 4.14 11.90 19.29
C ALA A 505 5.16 12.43 18.26
N GLN A 506 5.41 11.69 17.17
CA GLN A 506 6.33 12.14 16.12
C GLN A 506 5.77 13.35 15.37
N THR A 507 4.49 13.32 15.00
CA THR A 507 3.80 14.44 14.36
C THR A 507 3.72 15.64 15.30
N VAL A 508 3.32 15.43 16.56
CA VAL A 508 3.18 16.47 17.58
C VAL A 508 4.48 17.25 17.80
N GLN A 509 5.63 16.57 17.80
CA GLN A 509 6.94 17.23 17.95
C GLN A 509 7.26 18.22 16.82
N THR A 510 6.69 18.01 15.63
CA THR A 510 6.92 18.88 14.48
C THR A 510 5.94 20.05 14.41
N ILE A 511 4.72 19.92 14.93
CA ILE A 511 3.71 20.98 14.89
C ILE A 511 4.15 22.14 15.78
N LYS A 512 4.25 23.34 15.21
CA LYS A 512 4.63 24.57 15.90
C LYS A 512 3.45 25.47 16.26
N GLY A 513 2.32 25.24 15.64
CA GLY A 513 1.08 25.99 15.87
C GLY A 513 0.22 26.03 14.63
N ILE A 514 -0.99 26.52 14.80
CA ILE A 514 -1.95 26.76 13.73
C ILE A 514 -2.50 28.18 13.80
N ASN A 515 -2.98 28.68 12.68
CA ASN A 515 -3.65 29.96 12.59
C ASN A 515 -4.88 29.83 11.68
N PRO A 516 -6.08 29.63 12.22
CA PRO A 516 -7.32 29.70 11.45
C PRO A 516 -7.52 31.13 10.92
N ILE A 517 -7.64 31.26 9.60
CA ILE A 517 -7.73 32.55 8.93
C ILE A 517 -9.19 32.98 8.78
N ASP A 518 -10.06 32.03 8.45
CA ASP A 518 -11.50 32.21 8.27
C ASP A 518 -12.24 30.87 8.52
N GLU A 519 -13.41 30.68 7.90
CA GLU A 519 -14.30 29.54 8.14
C GLU A 519 -13.76 28.21 7.60
N ASP A 520 -12.95 28.23 6.53
CA ASP A 520 -12.44 27.05 5.80
C ASP A 520 -10.93 27.11 5.48
N THR A 521 -10.24 28.18 5.86
CA THR A 521 -8.79 28.33 5.65
C THR A 521 -8.00 28.26 6.96
N ILE A 522 -6.94 27.45 6.98
CA ILE A 522 -6.02 27.34 8.12
C ILE A 522 -4.54 27.35 7.67
N GLU A 523 -3.70 28.05 8.42
CA GLU A 523 -2.25 27.90 8.30
C GLU A 523 -1.74 26.90 9.34
N VAL A 524 -0.92 25.94 8.91
CA VAL A 524 -0.26 24.96 9.77
C VAL A 524 1.25 25.15 9.68
N TYR A 525 1.89 25.33 10.84
CA TYR A 525 3.32 25.59 10.94
C TYR A 525 4.03 24.33 11.44
N VAL A 526 5.00 23.82 10.68
CA VAL A 526 5.71 22.57 11.01
C VAL A 526 7.23 22.69 10.90
N ASP A 527 7.94 22.02 11.82
CA ASP A 527 9.36 21.70 11.71
C ASP A 527 9.55 20.45 10.82
N TYR A 528 9.15 20.55 9.54
CA TYR A 528 9.33 19.49 8.56
C TYR A 528 9.71 20.09 7.20
N TRP A 529 10.61 19.41 6.48
CA TRP A 529 11.03 19.77 5.13
C TRP A 529 11.12 18.54 4.23
N HIS A 530 10.75 18.74 2.97
CA HIS A 530 11.03 17.83 1.88
C HIS A 530 11.30 18.67 0.62
N PHE A 531 12.05 18.15 -0.35
CA PHE A 531 12.27 18.82 -1.64
C PHE A 531 11.02 18.81 -2.55
N ASP A 532 9.95 18.16 -2.10
CA ASP A 532 8.66 18.03 -2.79
C ASP A 532 7.60 18.67 -1.90
N GLU A 533 6.87 19.66 -2.42
CA GLU A 533 5.86 20.40 -1.67
C GLU A 533 4.67 19.52 -1.28
N GLY A 534 4.33 18.51 -2.07
CA GLY A 534 3.24 17.58 -1.78
C GLY A 534 3.54 16.73 -0.55
N GLU A 535 4.81 16.35 -0.32
CA GLU A 535 5.20 15.64 0.91
C GLU A 535 5.16 16.57 2.15
N ILE A 536 5.48 17.87 2.00
CA ILE A 536 5.31 18.86 3.09
C ILE A 536 3.81 19.04 3.41
N ALA A 537 2.97 19.15 2.39
CA ALA A 537 1.52 19.27 2.57
C ALA A 537 0.92 18.01 3.22
N ASP A 538 1.31 16.81 2.78
CA ASP A 538 0.85 15.55 3.39
C ASP A 538 1.24 15.44 4.87
N TRP A 539 2.44 15.89 5.24
CA TRP A 539 2.90 15.91 6.63
C TRP A 539 2.13 16.91 7.51
N ALA A 540 1.85 18.10 6.98
CA ALA A 540 1.12 19.15 7.70
C ALA A 540 -0.41 18.97 7.69
N ALA A 541 -0.91 17.95 7.00
CA ALA A 541 -2.32 17.72 6.78
C ALA A 541 -3.10 17.51 8.09
N LEU A 542 -4.05 18.41 8.38
CA LEU A 542 -4.99 18.28 9.48
C LEU A 542 -6.38 17.99 8.92
N TRP A 543 -6.95 16.83 9.26
CA TRP A 543 -8.24 16.41 8.75
C TRP A 543 -8.97 15.50 9.74
N SER A 544 -10.30 15.45 9.63
CA SER A 544 -11.10 14.48 10.34
C SER A 544 -11.87 13.60 9.36
N THR A 545 -11.89 12.30 9.62
CA THR A 545 -12.66 11.32 8.82
C THR A 545 -14.01 10.98 9.46
N ILE A 546 -14.30 11.50 10.64
CA ILE A 546 -15.57 11.33 11.37
C ILE A 546 -15.97 12.66 12.04
N PRO A 547 -17.26 12.91 12.33
CA PRO A 547 -17.67 14.11 13.05
C PRO A 547 -17.02 14.19 14.44
N TRP A 548 -16.64 15.39 14.89
CA TRP A 548 -15.99 15.57 16.20
C TRP A 548 -16.81 14.99 17.36
N GLU A 549 -18.14 15.01 17.28
CA GLU A 549 -18.99 14.49 18.35
C GLU A 549 -18.91 12.96 18.50
N ILE A 550 -18.63 12.25 17.40
CA ILE A 550 -18.38 10.80 17.43
C ILE A 550 -17.01 10.54 18.06
N SER A 551 -15.99 11.32 17.70
CA SER A 551 -14.66 11.23 18.31
C SER A 551 -14.71 11.49 19.82
N ALA A 552 -15.45 12.51 20.26
CA ALA A 552 -15.63 12.85 21.68
C ALA A 552 -16.33 11.75 22.46
N ALA A 553 -17.40 11.17 21.91
CA ALA A 553 -18.10 10.05 22.55
C ALA A 553 -17.20 8.80 22.64
N MET A 554 -16.35 8.55 21.64
CA MET A 554 -15.35 7.48 21.70
C MET A 554 -14.28 7.76 22.75
N GLU A 555 -13.78 8.99 22.82
CA GLU A 555 -12.75 9.42 23.77
C GLU A 555 -13.22 9.21 25.21
N GLU A 556 -14.39 9.72 25.57
CA GLU A 556 -14.97 9.51 26.91
C GLU A 556 -15.19 8.02 27.23
N ALA A 557 -15.60 7.21 26.24
CA ALA A 557 -15.73 5.76 26.43
C ALA A 557 -14.39 5.06 26.74
N VAL A 558 -13.29 5.55 26.18
CA VAL A 558 -11.94 5.04 26.46
C VAL A 558 -11.43 5.56 27.80
N LEU A 559 -11.65 6.83 28.13
CA LEU A 559 -11.27 7.45 29.40
C LEU A 559 -11.97 6.80 30.61
N ASP A 560 -13.22 6.37 30.42
CA ASP A 560 -13.99 5.59 31.40
C ASP A 560 -13.55 4.11 31.48
N GLY A 561 -12.63 3.68 30.62
CA GLY A 561 -12.14 2.30 30.58
C GLY A 561 -13.19 1.28 30.14
N LYS A 562 -14.19 1.69 29.33
CA LYS A 562 -15.21 0.77 28.79
C LYS A 562 -14.75 0.08 27.50
N VAL A 563 -13.91 0.76 26.71
CA VAL A 563 -13.37 0.30 25.42
C VAL A 563 -11.92 0.78 25.21
N SER A 564 -11.28 0.35 24.14
CA SER A 564 -9.93 0.80 23.73
C SER A 564 -9.86 1.06 22.22
N TYR A 565 -9.01 2.01 21.80
CA TYR A 565 -8.79 2.34 20.39
C TYR A 565 -7.98 1.29 19.64
N SER A 566 -6.95 0.75 20.28
CA SER A 566 -6.06 -0.28 19.72
C SER A 566 -6.37 -1.69 20.18
N ARG A 567 -5.87 -2.68 19.44
CA ARG A 567 -6.06 -4.10 19.77
C ARG A 567 -5.21 -4.52 20.96
N SER A 568 -3.96 -4.07 21.06
CA SER A 568 -3.12 -4.34 22.24
C SER A 568 -3.67 -3.64 23.48
N GLY A 569 -4.19 -2.41 23.34
CA GLY A 569 -4.88 -1.70 24.42
C GLY A 569 -6.12 -2.44 24.92
N ALA A 570 -6.96 -2.95 23.99
CA ALA A 570 -8.13 -3.75 24.34
C ALA A 570 -7.76 -5.04 25.09
N THR A 571 -6.70 -5.71 24.63
CA THR A 571 -6.20 -6.97 25.22
C THR A 571 -5.62 -6.74 26.62
N SER A 572 -4.79 -5.72 26.80
CA SER A 572 -4.14 -5.40 28.07
C SER A 572 -5.12 -4.93 29.14
N LYS A 573 -6.10 -4.09 28.76
CA LYS A 573 -7.14 -3.57 29.65
C LYS A 573 -8.31 -4.55 29.85
N ASN A 574 -8.36 -5.64 29.08
CA ASN A 574 -9.46 -6.62 29.06
C ASN A 574 -10.84 -5.96 28.77
N VAL A 575 -10.87 -5.11 27.75
CA VAL A 575 -12.06 -4.37 27.27
C VAL A 575 -12.28 -4.64 25.78
N ASN A 576 -13.40 -4.17 25.21
CA ASN A 576 -13.63 -4.31 23.77
C ASN A 576 -12.75 -3.34 22.97
N TRP A 577 -12.33 -3.79 21.79
CA TRP A 577 -11.74 -2.93 20.76
C TRP A 577 -12.86 -2.19 20.03
N VAL A 578 -13.00 -0.88 20.25
CA VAL A 578 -14.18 -0.11 19.85
C VAL A 578 -14.41 -0.15 18.35
N SER A 579 -15.62 -0.51 17.91
CA SER A 579 -15.95 -0.64 16.50
C SER A 579 -17.30 0.00 16.16
N LEU A 580 -17.26 1.11 15.39
CA LEU A 580 -18.46 1.89 15.05
C LEU A 580 -19.45 1.16 14.14
N ILE A 581 -19.05 0.05 13.51
CA ILE A 581 -19.94 -0.80 12.71
C ILE A 581 -20.69 -1.83 13.57
N ILE A 582 -20.22 -2.11 14.79
CA ILE A 582 -20.81 -3.11 15.67
C ILE A 582 -21.98 -2.45 16.45
N PRO A 583 -23.21 -2.98 16.35
CA PRO A 583 -24.38 -2.36 16.99
C PRO A 583 -24.23 -2.16 18.51
N LYS A 584 -23.61 -3.12 19.20
CA LYS A 584 -23.37 -3.04 20.65
C LYS A 584 -22.49 -1.85 21.02
N ASP A 585 -21.37 -1.70 20.33
CA ASP A 585 -20.43 -0.60 20.59
C ASP A 585 -21.03 0.73 20.11
N SER A 586 -21.79 0.73 19.01
CA SER A 586 -22.52 1.90 18.53
C SER A 586 -23.58 2.39 19.53
N LYS A 587 -24.24 1.48 20.24
CA LYS A 587 -25.17 1.84 21.32
C LYS A 587 -24.45 2.49 22.50
N LEU A 588 -23.26 2.01 22.84
CA LEU A 588 -22.41 2.67 23.85
C LEU A 588 -22.07 4.11 23.43
N ILE A 589 -21.68 4.32 22.18
CA ILE A 589 -21.42 5.68 21.65
C ILE A 589 -22.69 6.55 21.73
N GLN A 590 -23.86 5.99 21.38
CA GLN A 590 -25.14 6.69 21.51
C GLN A 590 -25.43 7.11 22.96
N GLU A 591 -25.14 6.27 23.96
CA GLU A 591 -25.36 6.60 25.38
C GLU A 591 -24.53 7.83 25.81
N TYR A 592 -23.30 7.97 25.35
CA TYR A 592 -22.48 9.16 25.59
C TYR A 592 -23.04 10.40 24.90
N LEU A 593 -23.49 10.29 23.64
CA LEU A 593 -24.14 11.41 22.93
C LEU A 593 -25.43 11.87 23.62
N GLU A 594 -26.25 10.93 24.10
CA GLU A 594 -27.46 11.21 24.89
C GLU A 594 -27.12 11.90 26.21
N GLU A 595 -26.04 11.47 26.87
CA GLU A 595 -25.52 12.10 28.07
C GLU A 595 -25.04 13.53 27.79
N PHE A 596 -24.21 13.74 26.76
CA PHE A 596 -23.72 15.06 26.36
C PHE A 596 -24.86 16.04 26.13
N LYS A 597 -25.88 15.61 25.37
CA LYS A 597 -27.07 16.42 25.13
C LYS A 597 -27.84 16.72 26.43
N ARG A 598 -27.99 15.74 27.32
CA ARG A 598 -28.72 15.92 28.59
C ARG A 598 -28.00 16.90 29.54
N THR A 599 -26.68 16.93 29.50
CA THR A 599 -25.84 17.76 30.38
C THR A 599 -25.41 19.08 29.77
N ASN A 600 -25.80 19.36 28.51
CA ASN A 600 -25.29 20.49 27.72
C ASN A 600 -23.76 20.49 27.69
N TYR A 601 -23.16 19.31 27.49
CA TYR A 601 -21.72 19.13 27.47
C TYR A 601 -21.10 19.90 26.30
N ILE A 602 -20.01 20.60 26.57
CA ILE A 602 -19.15 21.26 25.60
C ILE A 602 -17.72 20.76 25.88
N PRO A 603 -17.10 20.02 24.93
CA PRO A 603 -15.72 19.58 25.05
C PRO A 603 -14.75 20.71 25.44
N GLU A 604 -13.73 20.40 26.25
CA GLU A 604 -12.76 21.38 26.74
C GLU A 604 -12.07 22.15 25.60
N VAL A 605 -11.79 21.46 24.49
CA VAL A 605 -11.24 22.04 23.25
C VAL A 605 -12.05 23.23 22.70
N PHE A 606 -13.35 23.33 23.02
CA PHE A 606 -14.22 24.41 22.54
C PHE A 606 -14.49 25.51 23.58
N GLN A 607 -14.15 25.34 24.85
CA GLN A 607 -14.57 26.26 25.93
C GLN A 607 -14.04 27.70 25.80
N GLY A 608 -13.03 27.94 24.96
CA GLY A 608 -12.46 29.26 24.65
C GLY A 608 -13.02 29.96 23.38
N PHE A 609 -13.90 29.31 22.62
CA PHE A 609 -14.48 29.86 21.38
C PHE A 609 -15.92 30.36 21.60
N GLU A 610 -16.43 31.16 20.64
CA GLU A 610 -17.84 31.55 20.65
C GLU A 610 -18.72 30.31 20.43
N ASN A 611 -19.42 29.90 21.49
CA ASN A 611 -20.19 28.66 21.51
C ASN A 611 -21.69 28.95 21.47
N ASN A 612 -22.39 28.30 20.53
CA ASN A 612 -23.85 28.25 20.51
C ASN A 612 -24.32 26.88 20.99
N GLN A 613 -25.06 26.81 22.10
CA GLN A 613 -25.58 25.53 22.60
C GLN A 613 -26.43 24.79 21.54
N GLU A 614 -27.18 25.53 20.72
CA GLU A 614 -28.00 24.93 19.67
C GLU A 614 -27.16 24.18 18.63
N TYR A 615 -25.93 24.64 18.37
CA TYR A 615 -24.99 23.95 17.49
C TYR A 615 -24.61 22.58 18.07
N PHE A 616 -24.18 22.52 19.33
CA PHE A 616 -23.80 21.25 19.96
C PHE A 616 -24.98 20.28 20.04
N ASP A 617 -26.15 20.78 20.46
CA ASP A 617 -27.36 19.97 20.56
C ASP A 617 -27.79 19.41 19.19
N SER A 618 -27.64 20.16 18.10
CA SER A 618 -27.99 19.69 16.76
C SER A 618 -27.03 18.62 16.24
N ARG A 619 -25.73 18.75 16.55
CA ARG A 619 -24.70 17.75 16.23
C ARG A 619 -25.01 16.43 16.97
N TYR A 620 -25.22 16.49 18.28
CA TYR A 620 -25.57 15.30 19.08
C TYR A 620 -26.86 14.64 18.62
N GLU A 621 -27.93 15.40 18.42
CA GLU A 621 -29.22 14.86 17.97
C GLU A 621 -29.12 14.16 16.62
N SER A 622 -28.38 14.74 15.66
CA SER A 622 -28.23 14.15 14.33
C SER A 622 -27.47 12.82 14.37
N SER A 623 -26.42 12.75 15.19
CA SER A 623 -25.64 11.53 15.39
C SER A 623 -26.41 10.45 16.16
N ILE A 624 -27.21 10.81 17.17
CA ILE A 624 -28.13 9.89 17.85
C ILE A 624 -29.14 9.31 16.85
N LYS A 625 -29.82 10.17 16.09
CA LYS A 625 -30.81 9.76 15.10
C LYS A 625 -30.21 8.86 14.02
N TRP A 626 -28.98 9.13 13.60
CA TRP A 626 -28.25 8.28 12.68
C TRP A 626 -28.08 6.86 13.23
N ILE A 627 -27.62 6.74 14.48
CA ILE A 627 -27.42 5.45 15.13
C ILE A 627 -28.74 4.70 15.31
N GLU A 628 -29.82 5.38 15.70
CA GLU A 628 -31.15 4.78 15.83
C GLU A 628 -31.70 4.26 14.50
N THR A 629 -31.43 4.98 13.41
CA THR A 629 -31.93 4.64 12.07
C THR A 629 -31.13 3.52 11.42
N ASN A 630 -29.79 3.57 11.54
CA ASN A 630 -28.89 2.68 10.79
C ASN A 630 -28.29 1.56 11.65
N ASN A 631 -28.49 1.59 12.97
CA ASN A 631 -27.98 0.61 13.93
C ASN A 631 -26.43 0.50 13.94
N HIS A 632 -25.75 1.59 13.58
CA HIS A 632 -24.30 1.74 13.65
C HIS A 632 -23.91 3.22 13.81
N ALA A 633 -22.69 3.49 14.28
CA ALA A 633 -22.14 4.84 14.48
C ALA A 633 -21.18 5.30 13.37
N VAL A 634 -21.05 4.55 12.27
CA VAL A 634 -20.26 4.96 11.09
C VAL A 634 -20.90 6.17 10.41
N ILE A 635 -20.28 7.34 10.54
CA ILE A 635 -20.62 8.60 9.86
C ILE A 635 -19.33 9.18 9.30
N SER A 636 -19.32 9.57 8.03
CA SER A 636 -18.15 10.17 7.38
C SER A 636 -18.57 11.14 6.27
N ASN A 637 -17.65 11.48 5.37
CA ASN A 637 -17.75 12.60 4.41
C ASN A 637 -17.56 12.19 2.95
N GLY A 638 -17.41 10.89 2.66
CA GLY A 638 -17.16 10.38 1.31
C GLY A 638 -18.43 10.19 0.48
N PRO A 639 -18.27 9.77 -0.80
CA PRO A 639 -19.36 9.69 -1.78
C PRO A 639 -20.32 8.52 -1.52
N PHE A 640 -19.97 7.59 -0.62
CA PHE A 640 -20.86 6.54 -0.16
C PHE A 640 -21.03 6.60 1.36
N PHE A 641 -22.19 6.19 1.86
CA PHE A 641 -22.41 5.95 3.28
C PHE A 641 -22.68 4.47 3.54
N LEU A 642 -22.37 4.00 4.75
CA LEU A 642 -22.67 2.63 5.15
C LEU A 642 -24.19 2.44 5.23
N LYS A 643 -24.73 1.55 4.38
CA LYS A 643 -26.17 1.26 4.33
C LYS A 643 -26.53 0.10 5.24
N SER A 644 -25.73 -0.97 5.21
CA SER A 644 -25.98 -2.15 6.04
C SER A 644 -24.74 -2.99 6.27
N TYR A 645 -24.75 -3.67 7.40
CA TYR A 645 -23.72 -4.61 7.82
C TYR A 645 -24.42 -5.90 8.28
N SER A 646 -24.16 -7.00 7.59
CA SER A 646 -24.77 -8.30 7.87
C SER A 646 -23.72 -9.40 7.96
N PRO A 647 -23.19 -9.68 9.17
CA PRO A 647 -22.24 -10.77 9.40
C PRO A 647 -22.79 -12.14 9.00
N GLU A 648 -24.08 -12.37 9.25
CA GLU A 648 -24.75 -13.65 8.99
C GLU A 648 -24.77 -13.98 7.50
N SER A 649 -25.05 -12.98 6.66
CA SER A 649 -24.98 -13.13 5.20
C SER A 649 -23.58 -12.87 4.64
N ARG A 650 -22.64 -12.46 5.49
CA ARG A 650 -21.27 -12.06 5.14
C ARG A 650 -21.24 -10.97 4.07
N THR A 651 -22.07 -9.95 4.26
CA THR A 651 -22.16 -8.79 3.36
C THR A 651 -22.06 -7.46 4.08
N ILE A 652 -21.50 -6.48 3.38
CA ILE A 652 -21.57 -5.05 3.69
C ILE A 652 -22.10 -4.35 2.44
N ALA A 653 -23.09 -3.47 2.60
CA ALA A 653 -23.58 -2.64 1.50
C ALA A 653 -23.39 -1.16 1.85
N VAL A 654 -23.00 -0.38 0.85
CA VAL A 654 -22.92 1.08 0.91
C VAL A 654 -23.84 1.68 -0.14
N SER A 655 -24.35 2.88 0.13
CA SER A 655 -25.23 3.62 -0.77
C SER A 655 -24.60 4.96 -1.13
N SER A 656 -24.82 5.40 -2.36
CA SER A 656 -24.36 6.71 -2.83
C SER A 656 -24.95 7.82 -1.97
N PHE A 657 -24.10 8.79 -1.62
CA PHE A 657 -24.46 9.99 -0.90
C PHE A 657 -24.56 11.15 -1.89
N ASN A 658 -25.75 11.29 -2.49
CA ASN A 658 -26.05 12.37 -3.44
C ASN A 658 -26.50 13.64 -2.69
N ASP A 659 -25.55 14.33 -2.06
CA ASP A 659 -25.78 15.64 -1.43
C ASP A 659 -25.11 16.76 -2.24
N SER A 660 -25.82 17.88 -2.40
CA SER A 660 -25.37 19.01 -3.23
C SER A 660 -24.13 19.74 -2.69
N THR A 661 -23.73 19.49 -1.44
CA THR A 661 -22.50 20.05 -0.84
C THR A 661 -21.28 19.16 -1.08
N TYR A 662 -21.45 17.94 -1.61
CA TYR A 662 -20.34 17.07 -1.95
C TYR A 662 -19.55 17.65 -3.14
N PRO A 663 -18.21 17.78 -3.07
CA PRO A 663 -17.46 18.57 -4.05
C PRO A 663 -17.25 17.89 -5.41
N PHE A 664 -17.38 16.55 -5.50
CA PHE A 664 -17.06 15.83 -6.73
C PHE A 664 -18.32 15.28 -7.42
N GLU A 665 -18.53 15.73 -8.65
CA GLU A 665 -19.54 15.18 -9.54
C GLU A 665 -19.10 13.81 -10.10
N VAL A 666 -20.07 13.02 -10.56
CA VAL A 666 -19.84 11.75 -11.24
C VAL A 666 -18.84 11.90 -12.40
N GLY A 667 -17.84 11.01 -12.46
CA GLY A 667 -16.81 11.02 -13.50
C GLY A 667 -15.63 11.96 -13.22
N HIS A 668 -15.60 12.67 -12.09
CA HIS A 668 -14.44 13.46 -11.65
C HIS A 668 -13.13 12.65 -11.71
N TRP A 669 -13.16 11.39 -11.25
CA TRP A 669 -12.00 10.49 -11.20
C TRP A 669 -11.71 9.71 -12.49
N SER A 670 -12.36 10.06 -13.61
CA SER A 670 -12.21 9.33 -14.88
C SER A 670 -10.83 9.42 -15.52
N GLU A 671 -10.01 10.40 -15.11
CA GLU A 671 -8.61 10.51 -15.54
C GLU A 671 -7.76 9.31 -15.11
N PHE A 672 -8.17 8.59 -14.06
CA PHE A 672 -7.47 7.40 -13.58
C PHE A 672 -7.90 6.09 -14.28
N GLU A 673 -8.82 6.13 -15.26
CA GLU A 673 -9.26 4.91 -15.98
C GLU A 673 -8.16 4.27 -16.83
N ALA A 674 -7.23 5.06 -17.37
CA ALA A 674 -6.22 4.57 -18.31
C ALA A 674 -4.85 5.22 -18.11
N ALA A 675 -3.94 4.51 -17.46
CA ALA A 675 -2.54 4.91 -17.34
C ALA A 675 -1.83 4.88 -18.70
N LYS A 676 -1.12 5.96 -19.04
CA LYS A 676 -0.23 6.03 -20.21
C LYS A 676 1.15 5.43 -19.85
N ILE A 677 1.20 4.11 -19.70
CA ILE A 677 2.41 3.38 -19.28
C ILE A 677 3.53 3.57 -20.34
N PRO A 678 4.78 3.89 -19.93
CA PRO A 678 5.92 3.93 -20.84
C PRO A 678 6.20 2.54 -21.39
N LYS A 679 6.57 2.44 -22.67
CA LYS A 679 6.86 1.15 -23.32
C LYS A 679 8.05 1.27 -24.26
N ILE A 680 8.94 0.28 -24.25
CA ILE A 680 9.95 0.07 -25.27
C ILE A 680 9.30 -0.66 -26.44
N SER A 681 9.19 0.01 -27.58
CA SER A 681 8.55 -0.54 -28.77
C SER A 681 9.54 -1.26 -29.70
N HIS A 682 10.79 -0.77 -29.77
CA HIS A 682 11.83 -1.35 -30.62
C HIS A 682 13.24 -0.95 -30.14
N ILE A 683 14.21 -1.86 -30.29
CA ILE A 683 15.63 -1.60 -30.04
C ILE A 683 16.46 -2.20 -31.17
N GLU A 684 17.34 -1.38 -31.76
CA GLU A 684 18.30 -1.79 -32.77
C GLU A 684 19.67 -2.11 -32.14
N MET A 685 19.81 -3.31 -31.56
CA MET A 685 21.05 -3.75 -30.89
C MET A 685 21.81 -4.79 -31.73
N PRO A 686 23.07 -4.54 -32.13
CA PRO A 686 23.90 -5.56 -32.78
C PRO A 686 24.35 -6.63 -31.78
N LYS A 687 24.43 -7.87 -32.26
CA LYS A 687 24.80 -9.04 -31.44
C LYS A 687 26.29 -9.13 -31.12
N ILE A 688 27.13 -8.44 -31.89
CA ILE A 688 28.59 -8.47 -31.78
C ILE A 688 29.11 -7.04 -31.86
N ILE A 689 30.01 -6.68 -30.93
CA ILE A 689 30.65 -5.37 -30.83
C ILE A 689 32.17 -5.59 -30.74
N ASN A 690 32.95 -4.79 -31.46
CA ASN A 690 34.41 -4.90 -31.39
C ASN A 690 34.98 -4.00 -30.29
N LYS A 691 36.06 -4.44 -29.65
CA LYS A 691 36.93 -3.56 -28.88
C LYS A 691 37.43 -2.41 -29.76
N ASN A 692 37.70 -1.26 -29.15
CA ASN A 692 38.14 -0.04 -29.84
C ASN A 692 37.13 0.48 -30.89
N SER A 693 35.83 0.36 -30.60
CA SER A 693 34.76 0.93 -31.44
C SER A 693 33.79 1.75 -30.60
N ASP A 694 33.12 2.69 -31.25
CA ASP A 694 31.95 3.39 -30.70
C ASP A 694 30.69 2.78 -31.31
N ILE A 695 29.61 2.75 -30.53
CA ILE A 695 28.32 2.26 -31.01
C ILE A 695 27.17 3.17 -30.56
N SER A 696 26.23 3.41 -31.46
CA SER A 696 24.95 4.02 -31.15
C SER A 696 23.85 2.98 -31.30
N ILE A 697 23.01 2.85 -30.27
CA ILE A 697 21.91 1.90 -30.22
C ILE A 697 20.62 2.72 -30.24
N GLN A 698 19.84 2.59 -31.30
CA GLN A 698 18.58 3.30 -31.41
C GLN A 698 17.49 2.60 -30.58
N VAL A 699 16.77 3.39 -29.77
CA VAL A 699 15.68 2.93 -28.90
C VAL A 699 14.42 3.72 -29.23
N SER A 700 13.35 3.00 -29.59
CA SER A 700 12.02 3.58 -29.82
C SER A 700 11.11 3.27 -28.64
N THR A 701 10.44 4.29 -28.11
CA THR A 701 9.57 4.19 -26.93
C THR A 701 8.19 4.80 -27.19
N ILE A 702 7.24 4.55 -26.29
CA ILE A 702 5.91 5.16 -26.27
C ILE A 702 5.68 5.66 -24.84
N ASN A 703 5.14 6.88 -24.68
CA ASN A 703 4.84 7.50 -23.36
C ASN A 703 6.04 7.53 -22.39
N ALA A 704 7.28 7.54 -22.88
CA ALA A 704 8.47 7.64 -22.05
C ALA A 704 9.12 9.03 -22.21
N ASP A 705 9.55 9.60 -21.10
CA ASP A 705 10.22 10.89 -21.01
C ASP A 705 11.75 10.73 -21.05
N SER A 706 12.26 9.57 -20.60
CA SER A 706 13.68 9.23 -20.62
C SER A 706 13.91 7.71 -20.72
N ILE A 707 15.16 7.33 -20.97
CA ILE A 707 15.64 5.96 -20.79
C ILE A 707 16.82 5.93 -19.83
N LEU A 708 16.94 4.85 -19.05
CA LEU A 708 18.12 4.55 -18.22
C LEU A 708 18.70 3.22 -18.68
N PHE A 709 19.99 3.14 -18.94
CA PHE A 709 20.62 1.88 -19.33
C PHE A 709 21.74 1.45 -18.39
N PHE A 710 22.02 0.15 -18.40
CA PHE A 710 23.12 -0.50 -17.70
C PHE A 710 23.82 -1.45 -18.67
N VAL A 711 25.15 -1.35 -18.72
CA VAL A 711 25.99 -2.32 -19.43
C VAL A 711 26.80 -3.08 -18.40
N SER A 712 26.63 -4.39 -18.35
CA SER A 712 27.33 -5.26 -17.40
C SER A 712 28.25 -6.24 -18.11
N ASN A 713 29.36 -6.56 -17.46
CA ASN A 713 30.31 -7.54 -17.97
C ASN A 713 29.85 -8.99 -17.71
N SER A 714 30.65 -9.96 -18.15
CA SER A 714 30.35 -11.39 -18.00
C SER A 714 30.20 -11.87 -16.54
N LYS A 715 30.75 -11.10 -15.59
CA LYS A 715 30.69 -11.36 -14.15
C LYS A 715 29.49 -10.69 -13.47
N GLY A 716 28.71 -9.89 -14.21
CA GLY A 716 27.56 -9.14 -13.71
C GLY A 716 27.91 -7.75 -13.17
N ASN A 717 29.18 -7.32 -13.23
CA ASN A 717 29.56 -5.99 -12.76
C ASN A 717 29.12 -4.93 -13.78
N VAL A 718 28.42 -3.89 -13.30
CA VAL A 718 28.04 -2.73 -14.11
C VAL A 718 29.30 -1.95 -14.51
N ILE A 719 29.51 -1.79 -15.82
CA ILE A 719 30.64 -1.06 -16.42
C ILE A 719 30.24 0.38 -16.77
N ALA A 720 29.01 0.57 -17.23
CA ALA A 720 28.44 1.87 -17.53
C ALA A 720 26.96 1.92 -17.20
N SER A 721 26.49 3.09 -16.77
CA SER A 721 25.08 3.43 -16.63
C SER A 721 24.90 4.91 -16.90
N GLU A 722 23.89 5.26 -17.69
CA GLU A 722 23.56 6.65 -18.03
C GLU A 722 22.07 6.77 -18.37
N SER A 723 21.52 7.97 -18.14
CA SER A 723 20.15 8.34 -18.48
C SER A 723 20.13 9.30 -19.67
N THR A 724 19.17 9.14 -20.57
CA THR A 724 19.02 9.99 -21.77
C THR A 724 17.57 10.37 -21.97
N GLU A 725 17.30 11.65 -22.26
CA GLU A 725 15.96 12.12 -22.60
C GLU A 725 15.44 11.46 -23.88
N VAL A 726 14.13 11.18 -23.92
CA VAL A 726 13.45 10.74 -25.14
C VAL A 726 12.79 11.94 -25.80
N ARG A 727 13.12 12.19 -27.07
CA ARG A 727 12.48 13.25 -27.86
C ARG A 727 11.76 12.61 -29.04
N SER A 728 10.46 12.89 -29.18
CA SER A 728 9.63 12.34 -30.26
C SER A 728 9.64 10.81 -30.33
N ASN A 729 9.48 10.13 -29.17
CA ASN A 729 9.38 8.65 -29.07
C ASN A 729 10.65 7.87 -29.51
N THR A 730 11.77 8.54 -29.75
CA THR A 730 13.04 7.89 -30.13
C THR A 730 14.21 8.52 -29.39
N THR A 731 15.24 7.74 -29.12
CA THR A 731 16.50 8.21 -28.52
C THR A 731 17.64 7.24 -28.87
N GLU A 732 18.89 7.65 -28.59
CA GLU A 732 20.10 6.89 -28.89
C GLU A 732 20.92 6.65 -27.64
N VAL A 733 21.33 5.39 -27.41
CA VAL A 733 22.29 5.02 -26.38
C VAL A 733 23.67 4.93 -27.01
N HIS A 734 24.60 5.77 -26.56
CA HIS A 734 25.97 5.81 -27.07
C HIS A 734 26.91 5.08 -26.11
N LEU A 735 27.52 3.97 -26.56
CA LEU A 735 28.62 3.33 -25.82
C LEU A 735 29.94 3.75 -26.48
N GLN A 736 30.71 4.55 -25.76
CA GLN A 736 32.04 5.00 -26.18
C GLN A 736 33.07 3.88 -26.09
N GLU A 737 34.14 4.03 -26.87
CA GLU A 737 35.30 3.15 -26.91
C GLU A 737 35.82 2.78 -25.52
N ASP A 738 35.99 3.76 -24.62
CA ASP A 738 36.48 3.53 -23.25
C ASP A 738 35.57 2.59 -22.45
N THR A 739 34.25 2.71 -22.62
CA THR A 739 33.26 1.82 -21.99
C THR A 739 33.36 0.42 -22.56
N ILE A 740 33.42 0.29 -23.89
CA ILE A 740 33.53 -1.01 -24.56
C ILE A 740 34.85 -1.70 -24.20
N ASN A 741 35.93 -0.93 -24.05
CA ASN A 741 37.24 -1.43 -23.67
C ASN A 741 37.28 -1.96 -22.22
N ARG A 742 36.38 -1.55 -21.33
CA ARG A 742 36.23 -2.09 -19.98
C ARG A 742 35.37 -3.36 -19.87
N LEU A 743 34.66 -3.75 -20.93
CA LEU A 743 33.87 -5.00 -20.97
C LEU A 743 34.76 -6.25 -21.07
N ASP A 744 34.23 -7.42 -20.74
CA ASP A 744 34.98 -8.67 -20.94
C ASP A 744 34.89 -9.12 -22.40
N VAL A 745 35.94 -9.72 -22.96
CA VAL A 745 35.82 -10.43 -24.25
C VAL A 745 34.89 -11.63 -24.04
N GLY A 746 33.86 -11.76 -24.88
CA GLY A 746 32.78 -12.72 -24.70
C GLY A 746 31.43 -12.08 -24.35
N ALA A 747 30.60 -12.78 -23.57
CA ALA A 747 29.23 -12.38 -23.29
C ALA A 747 29.16 -11.23 -22.28
N ASN A 748 28.46 -10.17 -22.67
CA ASN A 748 28.11 -9.01 -21.85
C ASN A 748 26.61 -8.77 -21.97
N SER A 749 26.03 -7.95 -21.10
CA SER A 749 24.59 -7.64 -21.13
C SER A 749 24.32 -6.15 -21.18
N LEU A 750 23.22 -5.82 -21.85
CA LEU A 750 22.62 -4.50 -21.90
C LEU A 750 21.22 -4.59 -21.32
N LYS A 751 20.92 -3.73 -20.35
CA LYS A 751 19.59 -3.53 -19.81
C LYS A 751 19.18 -2.08 -20.04
N ILE A 752 18.00 -1.86 -20.61
CA ILE A 752 17.42 -0.52 -20.86
C ILE A 752 16.08 -0.45 -20.15
N PHE A 753 15.80 0.67 -19.50
CA PHE A 753 14.52 1.02 -18.90
C PHE A 753 13.94 2.23 -19.62
N ALA A 754 12.66 2.21 -19.99
CA ALA A 754 11.92 3.37 -20.44
C ALA A 754 11.11 3.93 -19.27
N ILE A 755 11.30 5.21 -18.97
CA ILE A 755 10.82 5.87 -17.76
C ILE A 755 9.89 7.03 -18.13
N SER A 756 8.78 7.18 -17.42
CA SER A 756 7.94 8.39 -17.46
C SER A 756 7.96 9.09 -16.11
N SER A 757 7.86 10.42 -16.10
CA SER A 757 7.73 11.22 -14.88
C SER A 757 6.30 11.24 -14.32
N LYS A 758 5.30 10.84 -15.11
CA LYS A 758 3.86 10.83 -14.72
C LYS A 758 3.34 9.44 -14.36
N VAL A 759 3.99 8.40 -14.86
CA VAL A 759 3.59 7.00 -14.66
C VAL A 759 4.86 6.21 -14.32
N LEU A 760 5.13 6.02 -13.02
CA LEU A 760 6.39 5.44 -12.53
C LEU A 760 6.38 3.90 -12.57
N LYS A 761 5.93 3.33 -13.69
CA LYS A 761 6.05 1.89 -13.98
C LYS A 761 6.90 1.74 -15.23
N PRO A 762 8.24 1.66 -15.09
CA PRO A 762 9.11 1.59 -16.25
C PRO A 762 8.92 0.27 -16.99
N ASP A 763 8.98 0.34 -18.31
CA ASP A 763 9.18 -0.86 -19.13
C ASP A 763 10.68 -1.13 -19.24
N TYR A 764 11.08 -2.40 -19.39
CA TYR A 764 12.49 -2.73 -19.48
C TYR A 764 12.77 -3.80 -20.52
N TYR A 765 13.97 -3.73 -21.09
CA TYR A 765 14.49 -4.66 -22.05
C TYR A 765 15.86 -5.12 -21.60
N THR A 766 16.12 -6.43 -21.63
CA THR A 766 17.44 -7.00 -21.34
C THR A 766 17.87 -7.88 -22.50
N THR A 767 19.11 -7.72 -22.94
CA THR A 767 19.72 -8.56 -23.98
C THR A 767 21.18 -8.84 -23.65
N SER A 768 21.73 -9.88 -24.29
CA SER A 768 23.15 -10.21 -24.22
C SER A 768 23.80 -10.00 -25.59
N PHE A 769 25.03 -9.51 -25.59
CA PHE A 769 25.83 -9.30 -26.79
C PHE A 769 27.28 -9.76 -26.57
N LEU A 770 27.99 -10.03 -27.66
CA LEU A 770 29.37 -10.49 -27.63
C LEU A 770 30.33 -9.33 -27.90
N VAL A 771 31.39 -9.22 -27.10
CA VAL A 771 32.52 -8.31 -27.37
C VAL A 771 33.72 -9.10 -27.88
N THR A 772 34.30 -8.68 -29.01
CA THR A 772 35.42 -9.35 -29.70
C THR A 772 36.63 -8.43 -29.88
N GLU A 773 37.85 -9.00 -29.94
CA GLU A 773 39.09 -8.21 -30.15
C GLU A 773 39.33 -7.80 -31.61
N SER A 774 38.70 -8.47 -32.59
CA SER A 774 38.76 -8.11 -34.01
C SER A 774 37.51 -8.56 -34.78
N TYR A 775 37.29 -8.01 -35.98
CA TYR A 775 36.24 -8.45 -36.93
C TYR A 775 36.54 -9.87 -37.45
N GLU A 776 36.39 -10.89 -36.61
CA GLU A 776 36.23 -12.26 -37.09
C GLU A 776 34.73 -12.56 -37.16
N GLU A 777 34.22 -12.78 -38.38
CA GLU A 777 32.92 -13.43 -38.54
C GLU A 777 32.94 -14.71 -37.70
N LEU A 778 31.99 -14.83 -36.76
CA LEU A 778 31.76 -16.11 -36.09
C LEU A 778 31.66 -17.19 -37.19
N PRO A 779 32.26 -18.38 -36.99
CA PRO A 779 32.11 -19.46 -37.94
C PRO A 779 30.62 -19.66 -38.17
N LYS A 780 30.17 -19.49 -39.43
CA LYS A 780 28.82 -19.88 -39.81
C LYS A 780 28.67 -21.31 -39.34
N ALA A 781 27.81 -21.52 -38.33
CA ALA A 781 27.38 -22.86 -38.00
C ALA A 781 26.91 -23.46 -39.34
N ASN A 782 27.55 -24.55 -39.76
CA ASN A 782 26.94 -25.38 -40.77
C ASN A 782 25.58 -25.72 -40.21
N GLN A 783 24.55 -25.10 -40.77
CA GLN A 783 23.23 -25.68 -40.75
C GLN A 783 23.36 -26.97 -41.55
N ASP A 784 23.81 -28.04 -40.89
CA ASP A 784 23.14 -29.30 -41.14
C ASP A 784 21.67 -29.01 -40.89
N LYS A 785 20.89 -29.04 -41.97
CA LYS A 785 19.44 -28.88 -41.95
C LYS A 785 18.86 -29.84 -40.92
N VAL A 786 18.69 -29.35 -39.70
CA VAL A 786 17.61 -29.80 -38.85
C VAL A 786 16.47 -28.84 -39.17
N GLU A 787 15.65 -29.26 -40.14
CA GLU A 787 14.31 -28.72 -40.36
C GLU A 787 13.57 -28.76 -39.02
N PHE A 788 13.48 -27.61 -38.36
CA PHE A 788 12.32 -27.33 -37.53
C PHE A 788 11.28 -26.76 -38.48
N ASP A 789 10.27 -27.57 -38.81
CA ASP A 789 9.07 -27.16 -39.52
C ASP A 789 8.41 -25.99 -38.76
N THR A 790 8.74 -24.77 -39.16
CA THR A 790 7.86 -23.63 -38.96
C THR A 790 6.67 -23.85 -39.90
N TYR A 791 5.55 -24.34 -39.35
CA TYR A 791 4.29 -24.35 -40.08
C TYR A 791 3.92 -22.91 -40.44
N ASP A 792 4.12 -22.60 -41.72
CA ASP A 792 3.74 -21.36 -42.35
C ASP A 792 2.20 -21.29 -42.37
N VAL A 793 1.62 -20.46 -41.50
CA VAL A 793 0.15 -20.32 -41.29
C VAL A 793 -0.57 -19.92 -42.59
N TYR A 794 0.16 -19.42 -43.60
CA TYR A 794 -0.38 -19.08 -44.91
C TYR A 794 -0.53 -20.26 -45.89
N GLN A 795 0.17 -21.39 -45.69
CA GLN A 795 0.00 -22.59 -46.54
C GLN A 795 -1.15 -23.50 -46.08
N ILE A 796 -1.50 -23.49 -44.79
CA ILE A 796 -2.63 -24.26 -44.25
C ILE A 796 -3.98 -23.67 -44.74
N ALA A 797 -4.06 -22.35 -44.94
CA ALA A 797 -5.27 -21.68 -45.43
C ALA A 797 -5.69 -22.15 -46.85
N TRP A 798 -4.73 -22.50 -47.72
CA TRP A 798 -5.03 -22.96 -49.09
C TRP A 798 -5.51 -24.42 -49.16
N ILE A 799 -5.27 -25.24 -48.13
CA ILE A 799 -5.69 -26.65 -48.08
C ILE A 799 -6.99 -26.81 -47.27
N ILE A 800 -7.20 -25.99 -46.22
CA ILE A 800 -8.39 -26.07 -45.37
C ILE A 800 -9.64 -25.51 -46.08
N ILE A 801 -9.52 -24.44 -46.86
CA ILE A 801 -10.67 -23.82 -47.56
C ILE A 801 -11.35 -24.80 -48.56
N PRO A 802 -10.62 -25.54 -49.42
CA PRO A 802 -11.22 -26.56 -50.29
C PRO A 802 -11.87 -27.72 -49.51
N ILE A 803 -11.26 -28.15 -48.40
CA ILE A 803 -11.78 -29.25 -47.57
C ILE A 803 -13.09 -28.83 -46.89
N ILE A 804 -13.19 -27.61 -46.34
CA ILE A 804 -14.43 -27.08 -45.77
C ILE A 804 -15.53 -26.98 -46.85
N ILE A 805 -15.20 -26.54 -48.06
CA ILE A 805 -16.14 -26.47 -49.18
C ILE A 805 -16.62 -27.87 -49.61
N ILE A 806 -15.71 -28.86 -49.71
CA ILE A 806 -16.08 -30.24 -50.06
C ILE A 806 -16.95 -30.88 -48.96
N THR A 807 -16.62 -30.63 -47.70
CA THR A 807 -17.38 -31.17 -46.55
C THR A 807 -18.77 -30.53 -46.47
N ALA A 808 -18.88 -29.22 -46.73
CA ALA A 808 -20.17 -28.53 -46.85
C ALA A 808 -21.00 -29.06 -48.03
N ILE A 809 -20.40 -29.34 -49.19
CA ILE A 809 -21.09 -29.93 -50.35
C ILE A 809 -21.57 -31.36 -50.04
N ILE A 810 -20.79 -32.17 -49.33
CA ILE A 810 -21.17 -33.53 -48.91
C ILE A 810 -22.32 -33.48 -47.90
N ILE A 811 -22.29 -32.56 -46.93
CA ILE A 811 -23.36 -32.38 -45.94
C ILE A 811 -24.65 -31.88 -46.63
N ILE A 812 -24.56 -30.93 -47.57
CA ILE A 812 -25.71 -30.45 -48.35
C ILE A 812 -26.29 -31.54 -49.25
N LYS A 813 -25.46 -32.44 -49.82
CA LYS A 813 -25.93 -33.61 -50.58
C LYS A 813 -26.60 -34.66 -49.68
N LYS A 814 -26.13 -34.83 -48.44
CA LYS A 814 -26.69 -35.78 -47.47
C LYS A 814 -28.01 -35.28 -46.86
N ILE A 815 -28.19 -33.96 -46.76
CA ILE A 815 -29.44 -33.30 -46.34
C ILE A 815 -30.50 -33.30 -47.46
N LYS A 816 -30.12 -33.49 -48.73
CA LYS A 816 -31.05 -33.64 -49.87
C LYS A 816 -31.43 -35.09 -50.21
N SER A 817 -30.91 -36.10 -49.48
CA SER A 817 -31.29 -37.51 -49.64
C SER A 817 -31.90 -38.13 -48.37
N ILE A 818 -32.38 -37.29 -47.47
CA ILE A 818 -33.38 -37.58 -46.43
C ILE A 818 -34.55 -36.64 -46.75
#